data_AF-A0A8D0CBT3-F1
#
_entry.id   AF-A0A8D0CBT3-F1
#
_cell.length_a   1.000
_cell.length_b   1.000
_cell.length_c   1.000
_cell.angle_alpha   90.00
_cell.angle_beta   90.00
_cell.angle_gamma   90.00
#
_symmetry.space_group_name_H-M   'P 1'
#
loop_
_entity.id
_entity.type
_entity.pdbx_description
1 polymer ?
#
loop_
_entity_poly.entity_id
_entity_poly.type
_entity_poly.pdbx_seq_one_letter_code
_entity_poly.pdbx_strand_id
1 'polypeptide(L)'
;MGRRHRQRQQQPQRRERGTQGWPEGGYPEIVKENALFEQYYGELGIVPDGEWENFMAALREPLPATFRITGYKSHAREILHCLKTKYFKELENQVVEGQKIEMPQPLSWYPEELAWHTNLSRKVLRKSPQLEKFHHFLVSETECGNISRQEAVSMIPPLLLNIQPHHKILDMCAAPGSKTAQLIEMLHADMTVPFPEGFVIANDVDNKRCYLLVHQAKRLNSPCIMVVNHDASSIPNLQSTTNGKKETLFYDRILCDVPCSGDGTMRKNIDVWKKWSTQNSLQLHGLQLRIATRGAEQLAEGGRMVYSTCSLNPVENEAVIASLLEKSEGALELADVSSDLPGLKRMPGITHWKIMTKDGQWFEDWKDVPSNRHTQIRPTMFPLKDEEKLKALHLERCLRILPHHQNTGGFFVAVLIKKSPMPWNKRHSKHKQTQKAASIVPMTAEQSPLEVVKDQAVIEAKHADPLVDEDAESKKNGVCGPPPSKKMKLFGFKEDPFVFLSEDDPLFLLIQSFYALDPSFPKMNLLTRTQEGKKRQLYMVSKEIRDVLLNNSEKLKVINTGIKVWCRSSDGEQFDCAFRVAQEGIYTLYPFINARIVNASIEDIKILLTEENPFLSKLSNEARDQVKGMTMGSIVLKYEPDPNKPDTLQCPVVLCGWLGKTSLCAFVPKNEKLHYLRMMGVEVFKAKRKNVLEGETEAETAGQVMDKTDVECKIKEDNQVSVQIDDESNGQTIEGTSETRAIENISSDVKMIEPKI
;
A
#
# COMPACT_ATOMS: atom_id res chain seq x y z
N MET A 1 62.51 -19.10 -16.23
CA MET A 1 63.23 -18.08 -17.01
C MET A 1 62.27 -17.45 -18.01
N GLY A 2 62.24 -16.11 -18.11
CA GLY A 2 61.51 -15.42 -19.18
C GLY A 2 60.55 -14.31 -18.75
N ARG A 3 61.04 -13.27 -18.06
CA ARG A 3 60.37 -11.96 -18.00
C ARG A 3 60.59 -11.26 -19.36
N ARG A 4 59.52 -10.77 -20.00
CA ARG A 4 59.64 -9.73 -21.05
C ARG A 4 58.61 -8.61 -20.82
N HIS A 5 59.17 -7.43 -20.54
CA HIS A 5 58.56 -6.11 -20.64
C HIS A 5 58.12 -5.78 -22.08
N ARG A 6 57.06 -4.96 -22.23
CA ARG A 6 57.02 -3.70 -23.03
C ARG A 6 55.61 -3.10 -22.99
N GLN A 7 55.43 -1.94 -22.36
CA GLN A 7 55.38 -0.58 -22.93
C GLN A 7 53.96 -0.12 -23.30
N ARG A 8 53.41 0.81 -22.50
CA ARG A 8 52.28 1.68 -22.87
C ARG A 8 52.82 2.79 -23.78
N GLN A 9 52.38 2.83 -25.03
CA GLN A 9 52.50 4.02 -25.89
C GLN A 9 51.17 4.79 -25.86
N GLN A 10 51.26 6.07 -25.46
CA GLN A 10 50.23 7.08 -25.73
C GLN A 10 50.50 7.68 -27.11
N GLN A 11 49.47 7.74 -27.96
CA GLN A 11 49.42 8.69 -29.08
C GLN A 11 48.01 9.29 -29.20
N PRO A 12 47.88 10.59 -29.48
CA PRO A 12 46.60 11.27 -29.60
C PRO A 12 46.14 11.27 -31.07
N GLN A 13 44.99 10.67 -31.37
CA GLN A 13 44.34 10.85 -32.67
C GLN A 13 43.00 11.57 -32.53
N ARG A 14 43.05 12.83 -32.93
CA ARG A 14 41.93 13.73 -33.23
C ARG A 14 41.13 13.09 -34.37
N ARG A 15 39.93 12.56 -34.09
CA ARG A 15 38.98 12.12 -35.13
C ARG A 15 37.99 13.24 -35.44
N GLU A 16 38.03 13.67 -36.70
CA GLU A 16 37.09 14.58 -37.33
C GLU A 16 35.66 14.04 -37.20
N ARG A 17 34.73 14.89 -36.73
CA ARG A 17 33.30 14.57 -36.73
C ARG A 17 32.77 14.76 -38.14
N GLY A 18 32.66 13.66 -38.88
CA GLY A 18 31.81 13.58 -40.04
C GLY A 18 30.36 13.82 -39.64
N THR A 19 29.73 14.78 -40.30
CA THR A 19 28.30 15.05 -40.27
C THR A 19 27.53 13.86 -40.87
N GLN A 20 27.17 12.89 -40.03
CA GLN A 20 26.05 11.99 -40.29
C GLN A 20 24.88 12.47 -39.44
N GLY A 21 23.86 12.98 -40.13
CA GLY A 21 22.60 13.41 -39.52
C GLY A 21 21.99 12.29 -38.69
N TRP A 22 21.39 12.69 -37.57
CA TRP A 22 20.51 11.83 -36.80
C TRP A 22 19.40 11.30 -37.73
N PRO A 23 19.05 10.01 -37.72
CA PRO A 23 17.90 9.54 -38.48
C PRO A 23 16.66 10.30 -37.99
N GLU A 24 16.04 11.05 -38.89
CA GLU A 24 14.66 11.51 -38.74
C GLU A 24 13.76 10.28 -38.70
N GLY A 25 13.52 9.74 -37.51
CA GLY A 25 12.67 8.58 -37.33
C GLY A 25 12.58 8.22 -35.86
N GLY A 26 11.39 8.29 -35.29
CA GLY A 26 11.14 7.93 -33.90
C GLY A 26 11.56 6.49 -33.56
N TYR A 27 11.50 6.16 -32.28
CA TYR A 27 11.74 4.80 -31.78
C TYR A 27 11.02 3.75 -32.65
N PRO A 28 11.69 2.63 -33.02
CA PRO A 28 11.07 1.58 -33.81
C PRO A 28 9.77 1.11 -33.13
N GLU A 29 8.72 0.99 -33.94
CA GLU A 29 7.39 0.58 -33.46
C GLU A 29 7.49 -0.80 -32.82
N ILE A 30 6.97 -0.92 -31.58
CA ILE A 30 7.11 -2.15 -30.83
C ILE A 30 6.11 -3.17 -31.36
N VAL A 31 6.60 -4.31 -31.86
CA VAL A 31 5.79 -5.44 -32.31
C VAL A 31 4.93 -5.97 -31.14
N LYS A 32 3.61 -5.90 -31.29
CA LYS A 32 2.59 -6.38 -30.32
C LYS A 32 1.95 -7.67 -30.81
N GLU A 33 2.78 -8.68 -31.01
CA GLU A 33 2.39 -9.98 -31.52
C GLU A 33 3.10 -11.07 -30.70
N ASN A 34 2.39 -12.17 -30.47
CA ASN A 34 2.95 -13.38 -29.87
C ASN A 34 2.14 -14.59 -30.34
N ALA A 35 2.70 -15.37 -31.27
CA ALA A 35 2.00 -16.50 -31.87
C ALA A 35 1.60 -17.59 -30.85
N LEU A 36 2.44 -17.81 -29.84
CA LEU A 36 2.16 -18.80 -28.80
C LEU A 36 1.00 -18.34 -27.91
N PHE A 37 0.91 -17.04 -27.61
CA PHE A 37 -0.22 -16.45 -26.86
C PHE A 37 -1.53 -16.61 -27.63
N GLU A 38 -1.51 -16.26 -28.92
CA GLU A 38 -2.70 -16.34 -29.78
C GLU A 38 -3.17 -17.79 -29.93
N GLN A 39 -2.24 -18.72 -30.18
CA GLN A 39 -2.55 -20.15 -30.20
C GLN A 39 -3.11 -20.64 -28.86
N TYR A 40 -2.47 -20.27 -27.75
CA TYR A 40 -2.87 -20.74 -26.42
C TYR A 40 -4.29 -20.30 -26.05
N TYR A 41 -4.58 -19.00 -26.19
CA TYR A 41 -5.88 -18.46 -25.80
C TYR A 41 -6.98 -18.75 -26.83
N GLY A 42 -6.62 -18.94 -28.11
CA GLY A 42 -7.53 -19.42 -29.14
C GLY A 42 -8.01 -20.84 -28.86
N GLU A 43 -7.08 -21.76 -28.53
CA GLU A 43 -7.41 -23.15 -28.19
C GLU A 43 -8.14 -23.30 -26.86
N LEU A 44 -7.87 -22.43 -25.87
CA LEU A 44 -8.58 -22.47 -24.58
C LEU A 44 -10.04 -22.01 -24.67
N GLY A 45 -10.42 -21.26 -25.71
CA GLY A 45 -11.80 -20.79 -25.89
C GLY A 45 -12.32 -19.89 -24.76
N ILE A 46 -11.44 -19.15 -24.06
CA ILE A 46 -11.86 -18.24 -22.98
C ILE A 46 -12.56 -16.98 -23.48
N VAL A 47 -12.30 -16.62 -24.74
CA VAL A 47 -12.92 -15.49 -25.44
C VAL A 47 -14.14 -16.03 -26.17
N PRO A 48 -15.32 -15.42 -26.02
CA PRO A 48 -16.52 -15.85 -26.74
C PRO A 48 -16.32 -15.92 -28.26
N ASP A 49 -17.02 -16.86 -28.90
CA ASP A 49 -17.00 -17.02 -30.35
C ASP A 49 -17.36 -15.71 -31.06
N GLY A 50 -16.56 -15.33 -32.05
CA GLY A 50 -16.73 -14.07 -32.81
C GLY A 50 -16.16 -12.81 -32.14
N GLU A 51 -15.68 -12.88 -30.90
CA GLU A 51 -15.08 -11.72 -30.20
C GLU A 51 -13.54 -11.69 -30.26
N TRP A 52 -12.90 -12.73 -30.81
CA TRP A 52 -11.44 -12.87 -30.83
C TRP A 52 -10.70 -11.68 -31.44
N GLU A 53 -11.16 -11.19 -32.59
CA GLU A 53 -10.53 -10.04 -33.26
C GLU A 53 -10.62 -8.77 -32.40
N ASN A 54 -11.76 -8.54 -31.75
CA ASN A 54 -11.96 -7.39 -30.85
C ASN A 54 -11.08 -7.50 -29.59
N PHE A 55 -10.95 -8.71 -29.03
CA PHE A 55 -10.06 -8.99 -27.91
C PHE A 55 -8.60 -8.67 -28.25
N MET A 56 -8.12 -9.18 -29.40
CA MET A 56 -6.75 -8.93 -29.86
C MET A 56 -6.52 -7.46 -30.22
N ALA A 57 -7.49 -6.79 -30.84
CA ALA A 57 -7.43 -5.36 -31.11
C ALA A 57 -7.29 -4.55 -29.80
N ALA A 58 -8.14 -4.83 -28.81
CA ALA A 58 -8.10 -4.15 -27.51
C ALA A 58 -6.76 -4.37 -26.78
N LEU A 59 -6.19 -5.58 -26.83
CA LEU A 59 -4.86 -5.86 -26.25
C LEU A 59 -3.73 -5.04 -26.90
N ARG A 60 -3.85 -4.77 -28.21
CA ARG A 60 -2.86 -3.97 -28.96
C ARG A 60 -3.03 -2.47 -28.73
N GLU A 61 -4.18 -2.02 -28.21
CA GLU A 61 -4.43 -0.63 -27.88
C GLU A 61 -3.92 -0.23 -26.49
N PRO A 62 -3.42 1.02 -26.33
CA PRO A 62 -3.02 1.52 -25.02
C PRO A 62 -4.21 1.58 -24.06
N LEU A 63 -3.95 1.34 -22.77
CA LEU A 63 -4.97 1.42 -21.73
C LEU A 63 -5.46 2.87 -21.54
N PRO A 64 -6.76 3.14 -21.36
CA PRO A 64 -7.23 4.43 -20.89
C PRO A 64 -6.62 4.81 -19.54
N ALA A 65 -6.40 6.10 -19.33
CA ALA A 65 -5.97 6.61 -18.03
C ALA A 65 -7.17 6.66 -17.08
N THR A 66 -7.00 6.13 -15.86
CA THR A 66 -8.07 6.05 -14.87
C THR A 66 -7.65 6.70 -13.56
N PHE A 67 -8.59 7.36 -12.90
CA PHE A 67 -8.39 7.97 -11.59
C PHE A 67 -9.65 7.84 -10.74
N ARG A 68 -9.47 7.99 -9.43
CA ARG A 68 -10.50 7.80 -8.43
C ARG A 68 -10.42 8.90 -7.39
N ILE A 69 -11.56 9.45 -7.00
CA ILE A 69 -11.70 10.40 -5.91
C ILE A 69 -11.77 9.62 -4.60
N THR A 70 -11.02 10.06 -3.60
CA THR A 70 -10.97 9.44 -2.28
C THR A 70 -12.26 9.71 -1.52
N GLY A 71 -13.10 8.68 -1.35
CA GLY A 71 -14.53 8.86 -1.02
C GLY A 71 -14.85 9.27 0.41
N TYR A 72 -14.03 8.90 1.40
CA TYR A 72 -14.34 9.21 2.81
C TYR A 72 -14.09 10.67 3.17
N LYS A 73 -13.25 11.41 2.42
CA LYS A 73 -13.00 12.81 2.78
C LYS A 73 -14.27 13.63 2.60
N SER A 74 -14.57 14.51 3.56
CA SER A 74 -15.69 15.47 3.50
C SER A 74 -15.71 16.29 2.20
N HIS A 75 -14.53 16.46 1.57
CA HIS A 75 -14.36 17.21 0.34
C HIS A 75 -14.64 16.40 -0.94
N ALA A 76 -14.85 15.08 -0.87
CA ALA A 76 -14.97 14.22 -2.06
C ALA A 76 -16.08 14.70 -3.02
N ARG A 77 -17.24 15.08 -2.46
CA ARG A 77 -18.36 15.62 -3.22
C ARG A 77 -18.05 16.98 -3.86
N GLU A 78 -17.33 17.83 -3.14
CA GLU A 78 -16.91 19.15 -3.64
C GLU A 78 -15.88 19.02 -4.78
N ILE A 79 -14.95 18.07 -4.65
CA ILE A 79 -13.98 17.75 -5.71
C ILE A 79 -14.71 17.23 -6.96
N LEU A 80 -15.68 16.33 -6.78
CA LEU A 80 -16.49 15.82 -7.87
C LEU A 80 -17.31 16.93 -8.54
N HIS A 81 -17.89 17.82 -7.73
CA HIS A 81 -18.62 18.98 -8.22
C HIS A 81 -17.71 19.88 -9.06
N CYS A 82 -16.55 20.28 -8.53
CA CYS A 82 -15.55 21.09 -9.22
C CYS A 82 -15.04 20.44 -10.52
N LEU A 83 -14.81 19.12 -10.51
CA LEU A 83 -14.45 18.36 -11.71
C LEU A 83 -15.51 18.50 -12.81
N LYS A 84 -16.78 18.31 -12.46
CA LYS A 84 -17.90 18.38 -13.42
C LYS A 84 -18.19 19.79 -13.89
N THR A 85 -18.23 20.76 -12.99
CA THR A 85 -18.68 22.12 -13.30
C THR A 85 -17.61 23.01 -13.90
N LYS A 86 -16.35 22.83 -13.50
CA LYS A 86 -15.22 23.62 -14.01
C LYS A 86 -14.49 22.86 -15.10
N TYR A 87 -13.79 21.78 -14.73
CA TYR A 87 -12.84 21.14 -15.63
C TYR A 87 -13.50 20.43 -16.82
N PHE A 88 -14.59 19.68 -16.61
CA PHE A 88 -15.23 18.95 -17.71
C PHE A 88 -15.96 19.88 -18.68
N LYS A 89 -16.59 20.96 -18.19
CA LYS A 89 -17.18 21.99 -19.06
C LYS A 89 -16.14 22.75 -19.87
N GLU A 90 -14.98 23.07 -19.29
CA GLU A 90 -13.87 23.72 -20.02
C GLU A 90 -13.26 22.81 -21.11
N LEU A 91 -13.37 21.49 -20.94
CA LEU A 91 -12.95 20.51 -21.94
C LEU A 91 -13.99 20.31 -23.04
N GLU A 92 -15.24 20.74 -22.82
CA GLU A 92 -16.33 20.62 -23.78
C GLU A 92 -16.00 21.43 -25.04
N ASN A 93 -16.07 20.78 -26.21
CA ASN A 93 -15.81 21.35 -27.53
C ASN A 93 -14.34 21.74 -27.84
N GLN A 94 -13.37 21.31 -27.03
CA GLN A 94 -11.96 21.48 -27.36
C GLN A 94 -11.54 20.53 -28.50
N VAL A 95 -10.87 21.09 -29.51
CA VAL A 95 -10.29 20.36 -30.63
C VAL A 95 -8.77 20.51 -30.54
N VAL A 96 -8.05 19.39 -30.41
CA VAL A 96 -6.59 19.36 -30.43
C VAL A 96 -6.16 18.53 -31.63
N GLU A 97 -5.36 19.13 -32.52
CA GLU A 97 -4.84 18.47 -33.73
C GLU A 97 -5.94 17.91 -34.66
N GLY A 98 -7.08 18.60 -34.75
CA GLY A 98 -8.21 18.19 -35.59
C GLY A 98 -9.06 17.05 -35.01
N GLN A 99 -8.72 16.53 -33.83
CA GLN A 99 -9.52 15.54 -33.10
C GLN A 99 -10.28 16.19 -31.95
N LYS A 100 -11.58 15.90 -31.87
CA LYS A 100 -12.42 16.30 -30.74
C LYS A 100 -11.98 15.51 -29.51
N ILE A 101 -11.69 16.22 -28.42
CA ILE A 101 -11.30 15.57 -27.17
C ILE A 101 -12.50 14.81 -26.60
N GLU A 102 -12.29 13.52 -26.32
CA GLU A 102 -13.27 12.73 -25.56
C GLU A 102 -13.25 13.14 -24.09
N MET A 103 -14.42 13.47 -23.59
CA MET A 103 -14.61 13.82 -22.18
C MET A 103 -14.32 12.61 -21.30
N PRO A 104 -13.69 12.81 -20.12
CA PRO A 104 -13.63 11.78 -19.10
C PRO A 104 -15.04 11.24 -18.80
N GLN A 105 -15.16 9.92 -18.73
CA GLN A 105 -16.42 9.23 -18.46
C GLN A 105 -16.35 8.54 -17.09
N PRO A 106 -17.47 8.48 -16.34
CA PRO A 106 -17.51 7.73 -15.10
C PRO A 106 -17.42 6.22 -15.41
N LEU A 107 -16.75 5.47 -14.55
CA LEU A 107 -16.81 4.01 -14.60
C LEU A 107 -18.21 3.58 -14.12
N SER A 108 -19.02 3.04 -15.04
CA SER A 108 -20.44 2.75 -14.81
C SER A 108 -20.75 1.86 -13.61
N TRP A 109 -19.77 1.05 -13.19
CA TRP A 109 -19.87 0.10 -12.08
C TRP A 109 -19.22 0.59 -10.78
N TYR A 110 -18.53 1.74 -10.80
CA TYR A 110 -17.92 2.30 -9.61
C TYR A 110 -18.97 3.13 -8.83
N PRO A 111 -19.15 2.90 -7.52
CA PRO A 111 -20.17 3.61 -6.73
C PRO A 111 -20.01 5.14 -6.74
N GLU A 112 -21.14 5.84 -6.68
CA GLU A 112 -21.22 7.30 -6.51
C GLU A 112 -20.45 8.13 -7.56
N GLU A 113 -20.15 7.55 -8.72
CA GLU A 113 -19.34 8.18 -9.77
C GLU A 113 -17.98 8.71 -9.26
N LEU A 114 -17.39 8.02 -8.29
CA LEU A 114 -16.10 8.43 -7.72
C LEU A 114 -14.89 7.97 -8.55
N ALA A 115 -15.08 7.19 -9.61
CA ALA A 115 -14.00 6.76 -10.50
C ALA A 115 -14.31 7.06 -11.96
N TRP A 116 -13.28 7.52 -12.68
CA TRP A 116 -13.39 8.05 -14.03
C TRP A 116 -12.26 7.52 -14.92
N HIS A 117 -12.54 7.41 -16.21
CA HIS A 117 -11.56 7.05 -17.23
C HIS A 117 -11.50 8.12 -18.33
N THR A 118 -10.33 8.26 -18.94
CA THR A 118 -10.10 9.20 -20.03
C THR A 118 -9.08 8.64 -21.02
N ASN A 119 -9.35 8.84 -22.31
CA ASN A 119 -8.44 8.50 -23.40
C ASN A 119 -7.38 9.58 -23.65
N LEU A 120 -7.38 10.65 -22.85
CA LEU A 120 -6.40 11.74 -22.94
C LEU A 120 -4.98 11.24 -22.60
N SER A 121 -4.15 11.10 -23.63
CA SER A 121 -2.74 10.77 -23.42
C SER A 121 -1.99 11.90 -22.71
N ARG A 122 -0.91 11.58 -21.97
CA ARG A 122 -0.04 12.59 -21.33
C ARG A 122 0.54 13.59 -22.33
N LYS A 123 0.73 13.20 -23.59
CA LYS A 123 1.23 14.08 -24.65
C LYS A 123 0.17 15.11 -25.03
N VAL A 124 -1.08 14.68 -25.19
CA VAL A 124 -2.21 15.55 -25.50
C VAL A 124 -2.49 16.51 -24.33
N LEU A 125 -2.41 16.02 -23.09
CA LEU A 125 -2.63 16.84 -21.88
C LEU A 125 -1.68 18.05 -21.74
N ARG A 126 -0.52 18.05 -22.41
CA ARG A 126 0.48 19.14 -22.33
C ARG A 126 0.39 20.15 -23.47
N LYS A 127 -0.47 19.93 -24.48
CA LYS A 127 -0.51 20.73 -25.71
C LYS A 127 -1.47 21.91 -25.65
N SER A 128 -2.51 21.86 -24.82
CA SER A 128 -3.45 22.98 -24.61
C SER A 128 -3.27 23.56 -23.20
N PRO A 129 -3.35 24.90 -23.02
CA PRO A 129 -3.33 25.53 -21.72
C PRO A 129 -4.40 24.98 -20.77
N GLN A 130 -5.64 24.76 -21.25
CA GLN A 130 -6.75 24.20 -20.48
C GLN A 130 -6.46 22.77 -20.00
N LEU A 131 -5.88 21.94 -20.89
CA LEU A 131 -5.46 20.59 -20.53
C LEU A 131 -4.30 20.58 -19.53
N GLU A 132 -3.39 21.56 -19.59
CA GLU A 132 -2.32 21.72 -18.61
C GLU A 132 -2.90 22.07 -17.22
N LYS A 133 -3.94 22.93 -17.16
CA LYS A 133 -4.67 23.23 -15.91
C LYS A 133 -5.28 21.97 -15.30
N PHE A 134 -5.98 21.17 -16.11
CA PHE A 134 -6.59 19.91 -15.67
C PHE A 134 -5.54 18.88 -15.23
N HIS A 135 -4.43 18.77 -15.97
CA HIS A 135 -3.33 17.88 -15.58
C HIS A 135 -2.71 18.29 -14.24
N HIS A 136 -2.46 19.58 -14.05
CA HIS A 136 -1.92 20.12 -12.80
C HIS A 136 -2.86 19.88 -11.63
N PHE A 137 -4.17 20.06 -11.84
CA PHE A 137 -5.20 19.69 -10.87
C PHE A 137 -5.07 18.22 -10.45
N LEU A 138 -5.06 17.29 -11.42
CA LEU A 138 -4.94 15.86 -11.12
C LEU A 138 -3.65 15.54 -10.36
N VAL A 139 -2.52 16.16 -10.69
CA VAL A 139 -1.25 15.95 -9.98
C VAL A 139 -1.33 16.49 -8.55
N SER A 140 -1.76 17.73 -8.38
CA SER A 140 -1.93 18.40 -7.08
C SER A 140 -2.83 17.60 -6.14
N GLU A 141 -4.00 17.16 -6.62
CA GLU A 141 -4.94 16.38 -5.81
C GLU A 141 -4.43 14.96 -5.54
N THR A 142 -3.62 14.40 -6.43
CA THR A 142 -2.95 13.10 -6.19
C THR A 142 -1.91 13.19 -5.08
N GLU A 143 -1.16 14.29 -5.03
CA GLU A 143 -0.17 14.52 -3.98
C GLU A 143 -0.82 14.78 -2.60
N CYS A 144 -2.02 15.39 -2.58
CA CYS A 144 -2.82 15.57 -1.36
C CYS A 144 -3.53 14.28 -0.88
N GLY A 145 -3.54 13.23 -1.70
CA GLY A 145 -4.30 12.01 -1.41
C GLY A 145 -5.82 12.20 -1.50
N ASN A 146 -6.29 13.14 -2.32
CA ASN A 146 -7.71 13.32 -2.62
C ASN A 146 -8.12 12.61 -3.91
N ILE A 147 -7.16 12.39 -4.80
CA ILE A 147 -7.31 11.60 -6.01
C ILE A 147 -6.25 10.50 -6.00
N SER A 148 -6.60 9.31 -6.47
CA SER A 148 -5.67 8.20 -6.70
C SER A 148 -5.70 7.80 -8.16
N ARG A 149 -4.52 7.62 -8.75
CA ARG A 149 -4.38 7.01 -10.08
C ARG A 149 -4.28 5.51 -9.92
N GLN A 150 -5.30 4.81 -10.36
CA GLN A 150 -5.44 3.37 -10.19
C GLN A 150 -6.14 2.83 -11.42
N GLU A 151 -5.67 1.69 -11.92
CA GLU A 151 -6.26 1.00 -13.06
C GLU A 151 -7.67 0.51 -12.74
N ALA A 152 -8.61 0.65 -13.68
CA ALA A 152 -10.02 0.28 -13.53
C ALA A 152 -10.19 -1.12 -12.89
N VAL A 153 -9.61 -2.16 -13.50
CA VAL A 153 -9.76 -3.53 -12.99
C VAL A 153 -9.13 -3.75 -11.62
N SER A 154 -8.12 -2.96 -11.25
CA SER A 154 -7.51 -3.02 -9.93
C SER A 154 -8.42 -2.45 -8.83
N MET A 155 -9.52 -1.77 -9.17
CA MET A 155 -10.48 -1.23 -8.21
C MET A 155 -11.54 -2.27 -7.78
N ILE A 156 -11.70 -3.35 -8.55
CA ILE A 156 -12.76 -4.35 -8.37
C ILE A 156 -12.57 -5.17 -7.08
N PRO A 157 -11.37 -5.73 -6.77
CA PRO A 157 -11.22 -6.61 -5.61
C PRO A 157 -11.58 -5.95 -4.27
N PRO A 158 -11.14 -4.71 -3.97
CA PRO A 158 -11.55 -4.03 -2.74
C PRO A 158 -13.06 -3.82 -2.63
N LEU A 159 -13.74 -3.48 -3.73
CA LEU A 159 -15.20 -3.28 -3.70
C LEU A 159 -15.95 -4.57 -3.37
N LEU A 160 -15.49 -5.71 -3.88
CA LEU A 160 -16.10 -7.02 -3.62
C LEU A 160 -15.81 -7.56 -2.21
N LEU A 161 -14.88 -6.97 -1.45
CA LEU A 161 -14.66 -7.34 -0.05
C LEU A 161 -15.80 -6.89 0.87
N ASN A 162 -16.63 -5.92 0.47
CA ASN A 162 -17.70 -5.37 1.32
C ASN A 162 -17.19 -5.03 2.75
N ILE A 163 -16.29 -4.05 2.79
CA ILE A 163 -15.60 -3.61 4.01
C ILE A 163 -16.54 -2.76 4.86
N GLN A 164 -16.36 -2.86 6.18
CA GLN A 164 -17.11 -2.13 7.19
C GLN A 164 -16.11 -1.54 8.20
N PRO A 165 -16.44 -0.44 8.90
CA PRO A 165 -15.50 0.25 9.78
C PRO A 165 -14.89 -0.60 10.90
N HIS A 166 -15.56 -1.65 11.36
CA HIS A 166 -15.06 -2.52 12.44
C HIS A 166 -14.21 -3.70 11.94
N HIS A 167 -14.09 -3.90 10.62
CA HIS A 167 -13.40 -5.08 10.10
C HIS A 167 -11.88 -5.01 10.29
N LYS A 168 -11.31 -6.16 10.64
CA LYS A 168 -9.87 -6.44 10.63
C LYS A 168 -9.49 -6.96 9.25
N ILE A 169 -8.62 -6.23 8.55
CA ILE A 169 -8.34 -6.44 7.13
C ILE A 169 -6.86 -6.82 6.94
N LEU A 170 -6.60 -7.85 6.14
CA LEU A 170 -5.25 -8.23 5.71
C LEU A 170 -5.12 -8.11 4.19
N ASP A 171 -4.15 -7.32 3.74
CA ASP A 171 -3.71 -7.27 2.34
C ASP A 171 -2.41 -8.07 2.22
N MET A 172 -2.48 -9.25 1.59
CA MET A 172 -1.39 -10.24 1.59
C MET A 172 -0.20 -9.81 0.72
N CYS A 173 -0.45 -9.04 -0.34
CA CYS A 173 0.52 -8.66 -1.38
C CYS A 173 0.26 -7.20 -1.80
N ALA A 174 0.51 -6.28 -0.88
CA ALA A 174 -0.05 -4.94 -0.88
C ALA A 174 0.64 -3.96 -1.85
N ALA A 175 1.95 -4.07 -2.09
CA ALA A 175 2.65 -3.03 -2.83
C ALA A 175 2.28 -3.06 -4.33
N PRO A 176 2.11 -1.90 -5.00
CA PRO A 176 2.53 -0.56 -4.59
C PRO A 176 1.55 0.19 -3.67
N GLY A 177 0.42 -0.40 -3.27
CA GLY A 177 -0.48 0.16 -2.25
C GLY A 177 -1.76 0.81 -2.76
N SER A 178 -2.07 0.69 -4.06
CA SER A 178 -3.31 1.27 -4.61
C SER A 178 -4.57 0.60 -4.06
N LYS A 179 -4.56 -0.74 -3.95
CA LYS A 179 -5.67 -1.50 -3.35
C LYS A 179 -5.74 -1.24 -1.85
N THR A 180 -4.60 -1.28 -1.14
CA THR A 180 -4.53 -0.95 0.29
C THR A 180 -5.08 0.44 0.60
N ALA A 181 -4.75 1.45 -0.22
CA ALA A 181 -5.32 2.78 -0.10
C ALA A 181 -6.84 2.75 -0.21
N GLN A 182 -7.39 2.04 -1.19
CA GLN A 182 -8.83 1.84 -1.32
C GLN A 182 -9.45 1.10 -0.11
N LEU A 183 -8.76 0.12 0.48
CA LEU A 183 -9.22 -0.57 1.69
C LEU A 183 -9.32 0.40 2.88
N ILE A 184 -8.31 1.26 3.09
CA ILE A 184 -8.31 2.29 4.14
C ILE A 184 -9.49 3.25 3.93
N GLU A 185 -9.73 3.66 2.69
CA GLU A 185 -10.83 4.57 2.37
C GLU A 185 -12.19 3.97 2.69
N MET A 186 -12.40 2.70 2.36
CA MET A 186 -13.65 1.99 2.68
C MET A 186 -13.80 1.76 4.18
N LEU A 187 -12.69 1.55 4.91
CA LEU A 187 -12.69 1.43 6.37
C LEU A 187 -13.12 2.74 7.05
N HIS A 188 -12.78 3.89 6.47
CA HIS A 188 -13.12 5.23 6.96
C HIS A 188 -14.45 5.77 6.41
N ALA A 189 -15.28 4.95 5.76
CA ALA A 189 -16.52 5.42 5.12
C ALA A 189 -17.52 6.05 6.09
N ASP A 190 -17.51 5.67 7.37
CA ASP A 190 -18.31 6.32 8.41
C ASP A 190 -17.58 7.54 8.99
N MET A 191 -18.04 8.73 8.56
CA MET A 191 -17.48 10.01 8.96
C MET A 191 -17.99 10.53 10.30
N THR A 192 -18.89 9.78 10.97
CA THR A 192 -19.37 10.15 12.31
C THR A 192 -18.38 9.77 13.41
N VAL A 193 -17.47 8.83 13.12
CA VAL A 193 -16.44 8.38 14.05
C VAL A 193 -15.07 9.00 13.70
N PRO A 194 -14.31 9.55 14.66
CA PRO A 194 -13.00 10.17 14.39
C PRO A 194 -11.97 9.23 13.75
N PHE A 195 -12.02 7.95 14.11
CA PHE A 195 -11.29 6.89 13.43
C PHE A 195 -11.99 5.54 13.72
N PRO A 196 -12.00 4.61 12.75
CA PRO A 196 -12.69 3.34 12.84
C PRO A 196 -12.03 2.37 13.84
N GLU A 197 -12.83 1.45 14.39
CA GLU A 197 -12.36 0.35 15.26
C GLU A 197 -11.51 -0.67 14.50
N GLY A 198 -11.83 -0.92 13.22
CA GLY A 198 -11.08 -1.85 12.39
C GLY A 198 -9.73 -1.31 11.95
N PHE A 199 -8.95 -2.15 11.26
CA PHE A 199 -7.62 -1.79 10.78
C PHE A 199 -7.21 -2.58 9.55
N VAL A 200 -6.17 -2.09 8.86
CA VAL A 200 -5.55 -2.74 7.70
C VAL A 200 -4.11 -3.14 8.04
N ILE A 201 -3.78 -4.42 7.94
CA ILE A 201 -2.41 -4.90 7.88
C ILE A 201 -2.05 -5.10 6.41
N ALA A 202 -1.03 -4.37 5.94
CA ALA A 202 -0.58 -4.39 4.56
C ALA A 202 0.78 -5.06 4.47
N ASN A 203 0.85 -6.24 3.83
CA ASN A 203 2.05 -7.06 3.73
C ASN A 203 2.63 -7.03 2.32
N ASP A 204 3.96 -6.89 2.21
CA ASP A 204 4.67 -7.20 0.97
C ASP A 204 5.99 -7.90 1.28
N VAL A 205 6.45 -8.79 0.40
CA VAL A 205 7.70 -9.53 0.59
C VAL A 205 8.92 -8.66 0.28
N ASP A 206 8.80 -7.68 -0.61
CA ASP A 206 9.87 -6.78 -1.00
C ASP A 206 9.90 -5.53 -0.11
N ASN A 207 10.97 -5.42 0.69
CA ASN A 207 11.16 -4.33 1.63
C ASN A 207 11.24 -2.95 0.95
N LYS A 208 11.82 -2.83 -0.25
CA LYS A 208 11.87 -1.57 -1.00
C LYS A 208 10.46 -1.15 -1.42
N ARG A 209 9.65 -2.12 -1.86
CA ARG A 209 8.25 -1.90 -2.24
C ARG A 209 7.36 -1.57 -1.04
N CYS A 210 7.68 -2.05 0.17
CA CYS A 210 7.01 -1.62 1.39
C CYS A 210 7.13 -0.10 1.60
N TYR A 211 8.29 0.53 1.39
CA TYR A 211 8.41 1.99 1.53
C TYR A 211 7.59 2.77 0.50
N LEU A 212 7.45 2.25 -0.72
CA LEU A 212 6.54 2.83 -1.71
C LEU A 212 5.08 2.76 -1.23
N LEU A 213 4.67 1.62 -0.70
CA LEU A 213 3.36 1.42 -0.06
C LEU A 213 3.15 2.40 1.10
N VAL A 214 4.15 2.61 1.96
CA VAL A 214 4.10 3.58 3.06
C VAL A 214 3.87 4.99 2.54
N HIS A 215 4.61 5.40 1.51
CA HIS A 215 4.45 6.72 0.90
C HIS A 215 3.06 6.93 0.30
N GLN A 216 2.47 5.90 -0.32
CA GLN A 216 1.11 5.96 -0.85
C GLN A 216 0.07 6.04 0.27
N ALA A 217 0.20 5.18 1.30
CA ALA A 217 -0.75 5.14 2.42
C ALA A 217 -0.68 6.39 3.31
N LYS A 218 0.50 7.01 3.46
CA LYS A 218 0.69 8.20 4.29
C LYS A 218 -0.22 9.36 3.87
N ARG A 219 -0.58 9.47 2.59
CA ARG A 219 -1.47 10.53 2.06
C ARG A 219 -2.91 10.42 2.55
N LEU A 220 -3.30 9.27 3.09
CA LEU A 220 -4.62 9.03 3.67
C LEU A 220 -4.68 9.36 5.16
N ASN A 221 -3.54 9.62 5.81
CA ASN A 221 -3.50 10.06 7.22
C ASN A 221 -4.33 9.16 8.17
N SER A 222 -4.32 7.85 7.95
CA SER A 222 -5.11 6.89 8.74
C SER A 222 -4.29 6.29 9.90
N PRO A 223 -4.77 6.36 11.17
CA PRO A 223 -4.10 5.71 12.30
C PRO A 223 -4.30 4.18 12.32
N CYS A 224 -5.12 3.66 11.41
CA CYS A 224 -5.58 2.26 11.39
C CYS A 224 -4.84 1.39 10.37
N ILE A 225 -3.61 1.75 9.98
CA ILE A 225 -2.77 0.94 9.07
C ILE A 225 -1.44 0.53 9.72
N MET A 226 -1.06 -0.72 9.50
CA MET A 226 0.27 -1.24 9.77
C MET A 226 0.86 -1.91 8.52
N VAL A 227 2.03 -1.46 8.09
CA VAL A 227 2.78 -2.04 6.98
C VAL A 227 3.81 -3.03 7.52
N VAL A 228 3.76 -4.26 7.04
CA VAL A 228 4.63 -5.36 7.47
C VAL A 228 5.37 -5.97 6.27
N ASN A 229 6.50 -6.63 6.54
CA ASN A 229 7.33 -7.23 5.50
C ASN A 229 7.57 -8.73 5.76
N HIS A 230 6.76 -9.57 5.13
CA HIS A 230 6.83 -11.04 5.24
C HIS A 230 6.51 -11.73 3.91
N ASP A 231 6.98 -12.97 3.78
CA ASP A 231 6.48 -13.88 2.74
C ASP A 231 5.01 -14.21 3.03
N ALA A 232 4.12 -13.83 2.11
CA ALA A 232 2.68 -14.00 2.24
C ALA A 232 2.27 -15.47 2.43
N SER A 233 3.03 -16.42 1.87
CA SER A 233 2.76 -17.86 2.03
C SER A 233 3.05 -18.38 3.44
N SER A 234 3.71 -17.58 4.28
CA SER A 234 4.10 -17.92 5.65
C SER A 234 3.90 -16.77 6.64
N ILE A 235 2.99 -15.83 6.36
CA ILE A 235 2.70 -14.70 7.27
C ILE A 235 2.32 -15.24 8.66
N PRO A 236 2.86 -14.74 9.79
CA PRO A 236 2.67 -15.38 11.09
C PRO A 236 1.25 -15.24 11.64
N ASN A 237 0.84 -16.19 12.49
CA ASN A 237 -0.36 -16.03 13.32
C ASN A 237 -0.10 -14.95 14.37
N LEU A 238 -0.87 -13.87 14.31
CA LEU A 238 -0.77 -12.79 15.28
C LEU A 238 -1.64 -13.07 16.51
N GLN A 239 -1.30 -12.43 17.61
CA GLN A 239 -2.07 -12.46 18.85
C GLN A 239 -2.75 -11.12 19.08
N SER A 240 -3.95 -11.15 19.64
CA SER A 240 -4.68 -9.96 20.07
C SER A 240 -5.38 -10.24 21.39
N THR A 241 -5.54 -9.21 22.22
CA THR A 241 -6.23 -9.31 23.50
C THR A 241 -7.72 -9.13 23.29
N THR A 242 -8.49 -10.19 23.50
CA THR A 242 -9.96 -10.15 23.50
C THR A 242 -10.44 -10.53 24.89
N ASN A 243 -11.25 -9.68 25.52
CA ASN A 243 -11.79 -9.89 26.87
C ASN A 243 -10.71 -10.24 27.94
N GLY A 244 -9.54 -9.58 27.84
CA GLY A 244 -8.41 -9.79 28.75
C GLY A 244 -7.61 -11.08 28.53
N LYS A 245 -7.95 -11.89 27.51
CA LYS A 245 -7.21 -13.11 27.13
C LYS A 245 -6.48 -12.90 25.81
N LYS A 246 -5.27 -13.46 25.72
CA LYS A 246 -4.49 -13.48 24.47
C LYS A 246 -5.02 -14.59 23.58
N GLU A 247 -5.56 -14.22 22.43
CA GLU A 247 -6.11 -15.14 21.44
C GLU A 247 -5.46 -14.94 20.08
N THR A 248 -5.62 -15.90 19.18
CA THR A 248 -5.12 -15.76 17.80
C THR A 248 -6.00 -14.77 17.07
N LEU A 249 -5.37 -13.76 16.46
CA LEU A 249 -6.04 -12.80 15.60
C LEU A 249 -6.45 -13.49 14.30
N PHE A 250 -7.75 -13.43 14.00
CA PHE A 250 -8.29 -13.72 12.68
C PHE A 250 -8.80 -12.44 12.04
N TYR A 251 -8.78 -12.42 10.70
CA TYR A 251 -9.20 -11.26 9.91
C TYR A 251 -10.60 -11.48 9.34
N ASP A 252 -11.42 -10.43 9.37
CA ASP A 252 -12.77 -10.47 8.80
C ASP A 252 -12.74 -10.38 7.28
N ARG A 253 -11.70 -9.71 6.74
CA ARG A 253 -11.51 -9.48 5.30
C ARG A 253 -10.07 -9.73 4.90
N ILE A 254 -9.86 -10.48 3.82
CA ILE A 254 -8.53 -10.75 3.29
C ILE A 254 -8.48 -10.48 1.79
N LEU A 255 -7.54 -9.65 1.36
CA LEU A 255 -7.22 -9.44 -0.03
C LEU A 255 -5.99 -10.27 -0.43
N CYS A 256 -6.18 -11.17 -1.37
CA CYS A 256 -5.15 -12.01 -1.99
C CYS A 256 -4.96 -11.59 -3.44
N ASP A 257 -4.41 -10.39 -3.67
CA ASP A 257 -3.96 -9.95 -5.00
C ASP A 257 -2.58 -10.53 -5.30
N VAL A 258 -2.55 -11.79 -5.72
CA VAL A 258 -1.32 -12.59 -5.74
C VAL A 258 -0.42 -12.26 -6.93
N PRO A 259 0.91 -12.43 -6.81
CA PRO A 259 1.82 -12.29 -7.95
C PRO A 259 1.42 -13.25 -9.09
N CYS A 260 1.30 -12.68 -10.29
CA CYS A 260 0.79 -13.32 -11.52
C CYS A 260 1.78 -13.20 -12.68
N SER A 261 1.58 -14.00 -13.72
CA SER A 261 2.30 -13.86 -15.00
C SER A 261 2.07 -12.51 -15.67
N GLY A 262 0.94 -11.85 -15.38
CA GLY A 262 0.63 -10.50 -15.80
C GLY A 262 0.17 -10.37 -17.24
N ASP A 263 -0.32 -11.44 -17.86
CA ASP A 263 -0.75 -11.42 -19.26
C ASP A 263 -2.04 -10.64 -19.52
N GLY A 264 -2.86 -10.39 -18.50
CA GLY A 264 -3.94 -9.39 -18.55
C GLY A 264 -3.44 -7.94 -18.63
N THR A 265 -2.14 -7.69 -18.43
CA THR A 265 -1.54 -6.34 -18.39
C THR A 265 -0.83 -5.93 -19.69
N MET A 266 -0.93 -6.71 -20.77
CA MET A 266 -0.25 -6.47 -22.05
C MET A 266 -0.45 -5.06 -22.65
N ARG A 267 -1.60 -4.43 -22.37
CA ARG A 267 -1.92 -3.05 -22.79
C ARG A 267 -1.08 -1.98 -22.09
N LYS A 268 -0.55 -2.31 -20.91
CA LYS A 268 0.20 -1.42 -20.01
C LYS A 268 1.68 -1.78 -19.97
N ASN A 269 1.98 -3.08 -19.92
CA ASN A 269 3.34 -3.60 -19.89
C ASN A 269 3.68 -4.26 -21.22
N ILE A 270 4.31 -3.48 -22.09
CA ILE A 270 4.63 -3.89 -23.47
C ILE A 270 5.63 -5.06 -23.50
N ASP A 271 6.48 -5.19 -22.47
CA ASP A 271 7.43 -6.30 -22.35
C ASP A 271 6.76 -7.67 -22.31
N VAL A 272 5.51 -7.73 -21.84
CA VAL A 272 4.76 -8.99 -21.73
C VAL A 272 4.58 -9.61 -23.11
N TRP A 273 4.33 -8.83 -24.17
CA TRP A 273 4.21 -9.36 -25.53
C TRP A 273 5.41 -10.21 -25.95
N LYS A 274 6.63 -9.75 -25.63
CA LYS A 274 7.87 -10.42 -26.01
C LYS A 274 8.23 -11.59 -25.08
N LYS A 275 7.89 -11.47 -23.80
CA LYS A 275 8.32 -12.41 -22.74
C LYS A 275 7.25 -13.45 -22.40
N TRP A 276 6.04 -13.31 -22.93
CA TRP A 276 4.93 -14.20 -22.59
C TRP A 276 5.26 -15.65 -22.98
N SER A 277 5.07 -16.55 -22.01
CA SER A 277 5.16 -17.99 -22.17
C SER A 277 4.33 -18.68 -21.08
N THR A 278 3.91 -19.91 -21.32
CA THR A 278 3.16 -20.70 -20.32
C THR A 278 4.01 -21.16 -19.14
N GLN A 279 5.34 -21.10 -19.25
CA GLN A 279 6.23 -21.50 -18.16
C GLN A 279 6.05 -20.61 -16.92
N ASN A 280 5.80 -19.32 -17.11
CA ASN A 280 5.64 -18.38 -16.00
C ASN A 280 4.39 -18.72 -15.16
N SER A 281 3.25 -19.01 -15.78
CA SER A 281 2.02 -19.38 -15.07
C SER A 281 2.17 -20.71 -14.32
N LEU A 282 2.81 -21.71 -14.95
CA LEU A 282 3.09 -23.00 -14.31
C LEU A 282 3.97 -22.86 -13.05
N GLN A 283 4.99 -22.00 -13.09
CA GLN A 283 5.89 -21.77 -11.95
C GLN A 283 5.18 -21.05 -10.79
N LEU A 284 4.26 -20.15 -11.08
CA LEU A 284 3.58 -19.32 -10.07
C LEU A 284 2.41 -20.02 -9.39
N HIS A 285 1.72 -20.96 -10.06
CA HIS A 285 0.58 -21.70 -9.50
C HIS A 285 0.84 -22.23 -8.08
N GLY A 286 1.98 -22.89 -7.87
CA GLY A 286 2.31 -23.46 -6.57
C GLY A 286 2.51 -22.41 -5.48
N LEU A 287 2.99 -21.21 -5.82
CA LEU A 287 3.11 -20.08 -4.90
C LEU A 287 1.73 -19.48 -4.59
N GLN A 288 0.94 -19.22 -5.63
CA GLN A 288 -0.41 -18.65 -5.53
C GLN A 288 -1.31 -19.52 -4.65
N LEU A 289 -1.28 -20.85 -4.84
CA LEU A 289 -2.04 -21.78 -4.01
C LEU A 289 -1.60 -21.74 -2.54
N ARG A 290 -0.30 -21.60 -2.25
CA ARG A 290 0.18 -21.47 -0.87
C ARG A 290 -0.26 -20.16 -0.23
N ILE A 291 -0.20 -19.05 -0.97
CA ILE A 291 -0.67 -17.74 -0.49
C ILE A 291 -2.18 -17.79 -0.20
N ALA A 292 -2.97 -18.32 -1.13
CA ALA A 292 -4.42 -18.44 -0.96
C ALA A 292 -4.79 -19.38 0.19
N THR A 293 -4.08 -20.51 0.33
CA THR A 293 -4.22 -21.42 1.49
C THR A 293 -3.93 -20.68 2.79
N ARG A 294 -2.82 -19.93 2.85
CA ARG A 294 -2.45 -19.17 4.05
C ARG A 294 -3.46 -18.07 4.36
N GLY A 295 -4.00 -17.40 3.35
CA GLY A 295 -5.11 -16.45 3.50
C GLY A 295 -6.33 -17.11 4.14
N ALA A 296 -6.79 -18.25 3.63
CA ALA A 296 -7.93 -18.99 4.20
C ALA A 296 -7.69 -19.45 5.65
N GLU A 297 -6.44 -19.74 6.03
CA GLU A 297 -6.07 -20.05 7.41
C GLU A 297 -6.21 -18.84 8.34
N GLN A 298 -5.85 -17.64 7.87
CA GLN A 298 -5.94 -16.38 8.63
C GLN A 298 -7.36 -15.79 8.68
N LEU A 299 -8.26 -16.25 7.83
CA LEU A 299 -9.62 -15.74 7.73
C LEU A 299 -10.48 -16.20 8.93
N ALA A 300 -11.26 -15.29 9.49
CA ALA A 300 -12.29 -15.62 10.49
C ALA A 300 -13.41 -16.46 9.86
N GLU A 301 -14.12 -17.23 10.69
CA GLU A 301 -15.38 -17.86 10.27
C GLU A 301 -16.42 -16.77 9.97
N GLY A 302 -17.17 -16.93 8.87
CA GLY A 302 -18.02 -15.89 8.29
C GLY A 302 -17.24 -14.79 7.55
N GLY A 303 -15.91 -14.78 7.63
CA GLY A 303 -15.06 -13.82 6.94
C GLY A 303 -15.10 -13.98 5.42
N ARG A 304 -14.75 -12.91 4.70
CA ARG A 304 -14.70 -12.86 3.24
C ARG A 304 -13.27 -12.66 2.75
N MET A 305 -12.81 -13.52 1.84
CA MET A 305 -11.52 -13.39 1.16
C MET A 305 -11.76 -13.13 -0.33
N VAL A 306 -11.03 -12.18 -0.90
CA VAL A 306 -11.02 -11.97 -2.35
C VAL A 306 -9.67 -12.40 -2.88
N TYR A 307 -9.67 -13.39 -3.77
CA TYR A 307 -8.52 -13.78 -4.57
C TYR A 307 -8.59 -13.04 -5.90
N SER A 308 -7.48 -12.43 -6.33
CA SER A 308 -7.42 -11.78 -7.62
C SER A 308 -6.07 -11.94 -8.30
N THR A 309 -6.10 -11.94 -9.63
CA THR A 309 -4.91 -11.92 -10.46
C THR A 309 -5.10 -10.97 -11.64
N CYS A 310 -3.95 -10.49 -12.12
CA CYS A 310 -3.79 -9.76 -13.37
C CYS A 310 -3.55 -10.70 -14.58
N SER A 311 -4.01 -11.95 -14.49
CA SER A 311 -3.79 -13.02 -15.48
C SER A 311 -5.11 -13.52 -16.05
N LEU A 312 -5.12 -13.91 -17.32
CA LEU A 312 -6.24 -14.59 -17.96
C LEU A 312 -6.09 -16.13 -17.90
N ASN A 313 -4.95 -16.62 -17.43
CA ASN A 313 -4.59 -18.04 -17.49
C ASN A 313 -5.37 -18.87 -16.45
N PRO A 314 -6.12 -19.90 -16.84
CA PRO A 314 -6.88 -20.74 -15.90
C PRO A 314 -6.02 -21.47 -14.87
N VAL A 315 -4.74 -21.75 -15.18
CA VAL A 315 -3.80 -22.38 -14.23
C VAL A 315 -3.51 -21.47 -13.03
N GLU A 316 -3.50 -20.15 -13.23
CA GLU A 316 -3.33 -19.17 -12.15
C GLU A 316 -4.65 -18.81 -11.49
N ASN A 317 -5.78 -19.12 -12.13
CA ASN A 317 -7.10 -18.66 -11.74
C ASN A 317 -7.94 -19.83 -11.20
N GLU A 318 -8.79 -20.43 -12.02
CA GLU A 318 -9.71 -21.48 -11.61
C GLU A 318 -9.01 -22.72 -11.05
N ALA A 319 -7.83 -23.09 -11.54
CA ALA A 319 -7.09 -24.22 -10.98
C ALA A 319 -6.66 -23.97 -9.52
N VAL A 320 -6.27 -22.73 -9.18
CA VAL A 320 -5.92 -22.35 -7.81
C VAL A 320 -7.17 -22.37 -6.92
N ILE A 321 -8.28 -21.81 -7.41
CA ILE A 321 -9.56 -21.77 -6.68
C ILE A 321 -10.11 -23.17 -6.46
N ALA A 322 -10.15 -23.99 -7.51
CA ALA A 322 -10.64 -25.37 -7.44
C ALA A 322 -9.82 -26.20 -6.45
N SER A 323 -8.49 -26.10 -6.52
CA SER A 323 -7.60 -26.80 -5.58
C SER A 323 -7.80 -26.35 -4.13
N LEU A 324 -8.03 -25.05 -3.91
CA LEU A 324 -8.27 -24.51 -2.57
C LEU A 324 -9.62 -24.99 -2.01
N LEU A 325 -10.68 -24.94 -2.82
CA LEU A 325 -12.03 -25.37 -2.44
C LEU A 325 -12.09 -26.87 -2.18
N GLU A 326 -11.49 -27.69 -3.06
CA GLU A 326 -11.41 -29.14 -2.87
C GLU A 326 -10.75 -29.48 -1.55
N LYS A 327 -9.58 -28.89 -1.28
CA LYS A 327 -8.85 -29.08 -0.02
C LYS A 327 -9.67 -28.64 1.20
N SER A 328 -10.59 -27.68 1.03
CA SER A 328 -11.37 -27.12 2.14
C SER A 328 -12.48 -28.04 2.63
N GLU A 329 -12.85 -29.07 1.87
CA GLU A 329 -13.91 -30.03 2.23
C GLU A 329 -15.23 -29.32 2.63
N GLY A 330 -15.59 -28.25 1.93
CA GLY A 330 -16.80 -27.45 2.18
C GLY A 330 -16.65 -26.36 3.25
N ALA A 331 -15.49 -26.23 3.90
CA ALA A 331 -15.22 -25.14 4.85
C ALA A 331 -15.10 -23.77 4.17
N LEU A 332 -14.86 -23.73 2.85
CA LEU A 332 -14.77 -22.53 2.04
C LEU A 332 -15.70 -22.67 0.83
N GLU A 333 -16.43 -21.60 0.49
CA GLU A 333 -17.31 -21.56 -0.68
C GLU A 333 -17.09 -20.30 -1.50
N LEU A 334 -17.45 -20.35 -2.80
CA LEU A 334 -17.54 -19.15 -3.63
C LEU A 334 -18.82 -18.38 -3.35
N ALA A 335 -18.68 -17.11 -3.02
CA ALA A 335 -19.80 -16.19 -2.85
C ALA A 335 -20.42 -15.84 -4.21
N ASP A 336 -21.75 -15.80 -4.28
CA ASP A 336 -22.43 -15.17 -5.40
C ASP A 336 -22.36 -13.64 -5.24
N VAL A 337 -21.72 -12.99 -6.21
CA VAL A 337 -21.57 -11.53 -6.29
C VAL A 337 -22.18 -10.98 -7.59
N SER A 338 -23.13 -11.71 -8.17
CA SER A 338 -23.82 -11.34 -9.42
C SER A 338 -24.59 -10.03 -9.32
N SER A 339 -25.08 -9.67 -8.13
CA SER A 339 -25.75 -8.40 -7.85
C SER A 339 -24.79 -7.25 -7.51
N ASP A 340 -23.54 -7.55 -7.16
CA ASP A 340 -22.53 -6.54 -6.84
C ASP A 340 -21.98 -5.91 -8.13
N LEU A 341 -21.67 -4.60 -8.06
CA LEU A 341 -21.11 -3.81 -9.16
C LEU A 341 -21.99 -3.80 -10.42
N PRO A 342 -23.23 -3.29 -10.33
CA PRO A 342 -24.11 -3.19 -11.49
C PRO A 342 -23.43 -2.38 -12.60
N GLY A 343 -23.43 -2.91 -13.82
CA GLY A 343 -22.77 -2.29 -14.98
C GLY A 343 -21.33 -2.76 -15.24
N LEU A 344 -20.77 -3.66 -14.41
CA LEU A 344 -19.52 -4.34 -14.71
C LEU A 344 -19.81 -5.51 -15.66
N LYS A 345 -19.23 -5.47 -16.86
CA LYS A 345 -19.26 -6.62 -17.78
C LYS A 345 -18.20 -7.61 -17.35
N ARG A 346 -18.63 -8.85 -17.16
CA ARG A 346 -17.81 -9.96 -16.69
C ARG A 346 -18.28 -11.26 -17.32
N MET A 347 -17.34 -12.16 -17.51
CA MET A 347 -17.58 -13.55 -17.91
C MET A 347 -17.49 -14.45 -16.68
N PRO A 348 -18.26 -15.55 -16.63
CA PRO A 348 -18.13 -16.53 -15.56
C PRO A 348 -16.77 -17.23 -15.62
N GLY A 349 -16.37 -17.83 -14.50
CA GLY A 349 -15.24 -18.76 -14.46
C GLY A 349 -15.50 -19.99 -15.33
N ILE A 350 -14.41 -20.62 -15.80
CA ILE A 350 -14.49 -21.82 -16.63
C ILE A 350 -14.27 -23.09 -15.80
N THR A 351 -14.89 -24.20 -16.23
CA THR A 351 -14.80 -25.50 -15.54
C THR A 351 -13.86 -26.49 -16.22
N HIS A 352 -13.49 -26.22 -17.47
CA HIS A 352 -12.65 -27.11 -18.28
C HIS A 352 -11.53 -26.30 -18.93
N TRP A 353 -10.30 -26.82 -18.88
CA TRP A 353 -9.13 -26.23 -19.53
C TRP A 353 -8.06 -27.30 -19.73
N LYS A 354 -7.08 -27.00 -20.60
CA LYS A 354 -5.91 -27.84 -20.88
C LYS A 354 -4.63 -27.11 -20.50
N ILE A 355 -3.57 -27.87 -20.30
CA ILE A 355 -2.25 -27.33 -19.96
C ILE A 355 -1.33 -27.41 -21.16
N MET A 356 -0.73 -26.28 -21.52
CA MET A 356 0.27 -26.20 -22.58
C MET A 356 1.66 -25.94 -22.00
N THR A 357 2.65 -26.65 -22.49
CA THR A 357 4.06 -26.38 -22.15
C THR A 357 4.64 -25.29 -23.03
N LYS A 358 5.82 -24.76 -22.66
CA LYS A 358 6.50 -23.72 -23.44
C LYS A 358 6.80 -24.13 -24.89
N ASP A 359 6.90 -25.44 -25.14
CA ASP A 359 7.19 -26.02 -26.45
C ASP A 359 5.91 -26.21 -27.30
N GLY A 360 4.74 -25.77 -26.81
CA GLY A 360 3.46 -25.88 -27.51
C GLY A 360 2.72 -27.22 -27.35
N GLN A 361 3.25 -28.13 -26.53
CA GLN A 361 2.61 -29.43 -26.28
C GLN A 361 1.48 -29.31 -25.25
N TRP A 362 0.31 -29.85 -25.59
CA TRP A 362 -0.89 -29.88 -24.75
C TRP A 362 -1.04 -31.18 -23.95
N PHE A 363 -1.59 -31.04 -22.75
CA PHE A 363 -1.99 -32.13 -21.86
C PHE A 363 -3.41 -31.86 -21.35
N GLU A 364 -4.28 -32.85 -21.45
CA GLU A 364 -5.66 -32.81 -20.93
C GLU A 364 -5.74 -33.39 -19.52
N ASP A 365 -4.84 -34.31 -19.19
CA ASP A 365 -4.87 -35.08 -17.96
C ASP A 365 -3.47 -35.21 -17.37
N TRP A 366 -3.38 -35.24 -16.04
CA TRP A 366 -2.14 -35.49 -15.31
C TRP A 366 -1.45 -36.80 -15.72
N LYS A 367 -2.24 -37.84 -16.01
CA LYS A 367 -1.71 -39.16 -16.39
C LYS A 367 -0.89 -39.12 -17.69
N ASP A 368 -1.17 -38.15 -18.56
CA ASP A 368 -0.52 -38.01 -19.87
C ASP A 368 0.78 -37.19 -19.77
N VAL A 369 1.05 -36.60 -18.60
CA VAL A 369 2.25 -35.79 -18.35
C VAL A 369 3.46 -36.71 -18.13
N PRO A 370 4.53 -36.60 -18.96
CA PRO A 370 5.74 -37.38 -18.78
C PRO A 370 6.44 -37.09 -17.45
N SER A 371 7.05 -38.11 -16.85
CA SER A 371 7.67 -38.04 -15.51
C SER A 371 8.74 -36.96 -15.37
N ASN A 372 9.46 -36.63 -16.45
CA ASN A 372 10.47 -35.55 -16.46
C ASN A 372 9.88 -34.14 -16.28
N ARG A 373 8.55 -33.98 -16.43
CA ARG A 373 7.83 -32.70 -16.30
C ARG A 373 7.00 -32.60 -15.02
N HIS A 374 6.98 -33.62 -14.16
CA HIS A 374 6.22 -33.64 -12.90
C HIS A 374 6.67 -32.58 -11.87
N THR A 375 7.85 -31.99 -12.04
CA THR A 375 8.31 -30.87 -11.21
C THR A 375 7.68 -29.54 -11.61
N GLN A 376 7.31 -29.40 -12.89
CA GLN A 376 6.77 -28.17 -13.48
C GLN A 376 5.25 -28.18 -13.55
N ILE A 377 4.68 -29.30 -14.02
CA ILE A 377 3.24 -29.52 -14.06
C ILE A 377 2.85 -30.30 -12.81
N ARG A 378 1.71 -29.95 -12.22
CA ARG A 378 1.19 -30.59 -11.00
C ARG A 378 -0.25 -31.05 -11.22
N PRO A 379 -0.72 -32.08 -10.49
CA PRO A 379 -2.12 -32.52 -10.56
C PRO A 379 -3.12 -31.39 -10.30
N THR A 380 -2.80 -30.49 -9.37
CA THR A 380 -3.63 -29.34 -8.97
C THR A 380 -3.84 -28.29 -10.06
N MET A 381 -3.13 -28.41 -11.19
CA MET A 381 -3.29 -27.50 -12.33
C MET A 381 -4.40 -27.93 -13.28
N PHE A 382 -4.87 -29.18 -13.19
CA PHE A 382 -5.90 -29.73 -14.07
C PHE A 382 -7.30 -29.58 -13.45
N PRO A 383 -8.36 -29.56 -14.27
CA PRO A 383 -9.74 -29.63 -13.77
C PRO A 383 -10.02 -30.91 -12.99
N LEU A 384 -11.01 -30.84 -12.08
CA LEU A 384 -11.57 -32.02 -11.42
C LEU A 384 -12.34 -32.86 -12.44
N LYS A 385 -12.12 -34.19 -12.40
CA LYS A 385 -12.80 -35.15 -13.29
C LYS A 385 -14.18 -35.55 -12.80
N ASP A 386 -14.39 -35.45 -11.49
CA ASP A 386 -15.66 -35.80 -10.86
C ASP A 386 -16.65 -34.66 -11.11
N GLU A 387 -17.61 -34.87 -12.03
CA GLU A 387 -18.58 -33.84 -12.43
C GLU A 387 -19.43 -33.34 -11.29
N GLU A 388 -19.79 -34.20 -10.32
CA GLU A 388 -20.61 -33.81 -9.18
C GLU A 388 -19.83 -32.86 -8.26
N LYS A 389 -18.57 -33.21 -7.96
CA LYS A 389 -17.69 -32.34 -7.19
C LYS A 389 -17.38 -31.04 -7.93
N LEU A 390 -17.14 -31.09 -9.24
CA LEU A 390 -16.88 -29.91 -10.06
C LEU A 390 -18.07 -28.95 -10.07
N LYS A 391 -19.30 -29.46 -10.21
CA LYS A 391 -20.53 -28.65 -10.11
C LYS A 391 -20.70 -28.06 -8.71
N ALA A 392 -20.36 -28.81 -7.66
CA ALA A 392 -20.42 -28.34 -6.27
C ALA A 392 -19.41 -27.21 -5.96
N LEU A 393 -18.35 -27.04 -6.77
CA LEU A 393 -17.41 -25.94 -6.59
C LEU A 393 -17.96 -24.57 -6.98
N HIS A 394 -18.99 -24.54 -7.84
CA HIS A 394 -19.58 -23.31 -8.36
C HIS A 394 -18.57 -22.34 -9.02
N LEU A 395 -17.65 -22.86 -9.84
CA LEU A 395 -16.59 -22.06 -10.49
C LEU A 395 -17.16 -20.95 -11.40
N GLU A 396 -18.39 -21.10 -11.89
CA GLU A 396 -19.11 -20.06 -12.64
C GLU A 396 -19.27 -18.74 -11.87
N ARG A 397 -19.16 -18.77 -10.52
CA ARG A 397 -19.19 -17.59 -9.66
C ARG A 397 -17.89 -16.78 -9.68
N CYS A 398 -16.82 -17.31 -10.27
CA CYS A 398 -15.62 -16.52 -10.52
C CYS A 398 -15.87 -15.49 -11.62
N LEU A 399 -15.12 -14.39 -11.59
CA LEU A 399 -15.29 -13.25 -12.47
C LEU A 399 -14.08 -13.12 -13.37
N ARG A 400 -14.29 -13.22 -14.68
CA ARG A 400 -13.30 -12.89 -15.71
C ARG A 400 -13.65 -11.54 -16.32
N ILE A 401 -12.69 -10.63 -16.32
CA ILE A 401 -12.82 -9.33 -16.97
C ILE A 401 -11.96 -9.36 -18.23
N LEU A 402 -12.60 -9.29 -19.39
CA LEU A 402 -11.92 -9.27 -20.67
C LEU A 402 -11.71 -7.82 -21.15
N PRO A 403 -10.52 -7.49 -21.68
CA PRO A 403 -10.16 -6.12 -22.06
C PRO A 403 -11.17 -5.41 -22.99
N HIS A 404 -11.68 -6.13 -24.00
CA HIS A 404 -12.53 -5.55 -25.07
C HIS A 404 -13.96 -5.27 -24.62
N HIS A 405 -14.43 -5.85 -23.51
CA HIS A 405 -15.82 -5.65 -23.07
C HIS A 405 -16.11 -4.23 -22.58
N GLN A 406 -15.14 -3.60 -21.90
CA GLN A 406 -15.27 -2.25 -21.34
C GLN A 406 -14.00 -1.41 -21.50
N ASN A 407 -13.13 -1.75 -22.46
CA ASN A 407 -11.88 -1.05 -22.71
C ASN A 407 -10.97 -0.99 -21.46
N THR A 408 -10.81 -2.13 -20.78
CA THR A 408 -10.01 -2.24 -19.54
C THR A 408 -8.80 -3.15 -19.71
N GLY A 409 -8.08 -3.43 -18.62
CA GLY A 409 -7.13 -4.52 -18.57
C GLY A 409 -7.84 -5.87 -18.48
N GLY A 410 -7.09 -6.96 -18.60
CA GLY A 410 -7.54 -8.31 -18.31
C GLY A 410 -7.37 -8.62 -16.83
N PHE A 411 -8.37 -9.25 -16.20
CA PHE A 411 -8.34 -9.48 -14.76
C PHE A 411 -9.21 -10.68 -14.34
N PHE A 412 -8.87 -11.30 -13.21
CA PHE A 412 -9.63 -12.38 -12.61
C PHE A 412 -9.89 -12.09 -11.14
N VAL A 413 -11.11 -12.40 -10.68
CA VAL A 413 -11.51 -12.26 -9.27
C VAL A 413 -12.35 -13.45 -8.83
N ALA A 414 -12.10 -13.95 -7.62
CA ALA A 414 -12.92 -14.94 -6.95
C ALA A 414 -13.17 -14.49 -5.50
N VAL A 415 -14.43 -14.50 -5.08
CA VAL A 415 -14.85 -14.09 -3.74
C VAL A 415 -15.20 -15.34 -2.95
N LEU A 416 -14.54 -15.53 -1.82
CA LEU A 416 -14.61 -16.74 -1.00
C LEU A 416 -15.14 -16.39 0.39
N ILE A 417 -16.00 -17.23 0.95
CA ILE A 417 -16.51 -17.11 2.32
C ILE A 417 -16.13 -18.37 3.09
N LYS A 418 -15.57 -18.19 4.29
CA LYS A 418 -15.26 -19.31 5.18
C LYS A 418 -16.44 -19.62 6.08
N LYS A 419 -16.95 -20.85 6.00
CA LYS A 419 -18.12 -21.30 6.78
C LYS A 419 -17.74 -21.98 8.09
N SER A 420 -16.59 -22.62 8.13
CA SER A 420 -16.12 -23.38 9.29
C SER A 420 -14.60 -23.37 9.37
N PRO A 421 -13.97 -23.88 10.46
CA PRO A 421 -12.53 -24.03 10.52
C PRO A 421 -12.00 -24.87 9.34
N MET A 422 -10.86 -24.46 8.78
CA MET A 422 -10.22 -25.24 7.71
C MET A 422 -9.85 -26.64 8.23
N PRO A 423 -10.09 -27.72 7.47
CA PRO A 423 -9.91 -29.09 7.95
C PRO A 423 -8.45 -29.36 8.34
N TRP A 424 -7.49 -28.79 7.61
CA TRP A 424 -6.06 -28.93 7.89
C TRP A 424 -5.56 -28.11 9.09
N ASN A 425 -6.39 -27.24 9.68
CA ASN A 425 -6.06 -26.58 10.94
C ASN A 425 -6.28 -27.48 12.16
N LYS A 426 -7.01 -28.61 12.00
CA LYS A 426 -7.22 -29.61 13.05
C LYS A 426 -5.92 -30.38 13.30
N ARG A 427 -4.98 -29.79 14.03
CA ARG A 427 -3.94 -30.58 14.70
C ARG A 427 -4.63 -31.37 15.80
N HIS A 428 -4.65 -32.70 15.67
CA HIS A 428 -4.99 -33.60 16.77
C HIS A 428 -4.15 -33.18 18.00
N SER A 429 -4.81 -32.73 19.06
CA SER A 429 -4.17 -32.66 20.36
C SER A 429 -3.83 -34.10 20.75
N LYS A 430 -2.58 -34.53 20.56
CA LYS A 430 -2.05 -35.68 21.29
C LYS A 430 -1.94 -35.27 22.76
N HIS A 431 -3.07 -35.25 23.46
CA HIS A 431 -3.23 -35.42 24.90
C HIS A 431 -4.71 -35.22 25.27
N LYS A 432 -5.45 -36.32 25.14
CA LYS A 432 -6.42 -36.81 26.12
C LYS A 432 -6.69 -38.25 25.70
N GLN A 433 -5.78 -39.15 26.10
CA GLN A 433 -6.18 -40.55 26.22
C GLN A 433 -7.33 -40.55 27.22
N THR A 434 -8.52 -40.75 26.68
CA THR A 434 -9.69 -41.25 27.38
C THR A 434 -9.25 -42.29 28.40
N GLN A 435 -9.50 -41.99 29.67
CA GLN A 435 -9.65 -43.00 30.71
C GLN A 435 -10.71 -43.98 30.20
N LYS A 436 -10.26 -45.14 29.71
CA LYS A 436 -11.11 -46.31 29.64
C LYS A 436 -11.42 -46.70 31.08
N ALA A 437 -12.70 -46.81 31.38
CA ALA A 437 -13.22 -47.39 32.60
C ALA A 437 -12.55 -48.75 32.85
N ALA A 438 -11.80 -48.85 33.94
CA ALA A 438 -11.35 -50.12 34.49
C ALA A 438 -12.35 -50.54 35.55
N SER A 439 -12.95 -51.70 35.30
CA SER A 439 -13.77 -52.49 36.20
C SER A 439 -13.07 -52.78 37.53
N ILE A 440 -13.86 -52.70 38.60
CA ILE A 440 -13.51 -52.99 39.99
C ILE A 440 -13.23 -54.48 40.18
N VAL A 441 -12.04 -54.83 40.70
CA VAL A 441 -11.79 -56.04 41.52
C VAL A 441 -10.75 -55.67 42.61
N PRO A 442 -10.89 -56.12 43.87
CA PRO A 442 -10.16 -55.54 45.00
C PRO A 442 -8.85 -56.27 45.36
N MET A 443 -7.92 -55.48 45.90
CA MET A 443 -6.97 -55.73 47.00
C MET A 443 -6.17 -57.05 47.04
N THR A 444 -4.85 -56.92 47.07
CA THR A 444 -4.02 -57.43 48.19
C THR A 444 -2.77 -56.58 48.36
N ALA A 445 -2.40 -56.41 49.63
CA ALA A 445 -1.34 -55.58 50.17
C ALA A 445 0.08 -56.12 49.87
N GLU A 446 1.09 -55.24 49.86
CA GLU A 446 2.20 -55.28 50.83
C GLU A 446 3.20 -54.12 50.63
N GLN A 447 3.32 -53.32 51.70
CA GLN A 447 4.53 -52.81 52.35
C GLN A 447 5.63 -52.04 51.57
N SER A 448 5.69 -50.76 51.94
CA SER A 448 6.78 -49.77 52.04
C SER A 448 8.16 -50.27 52.56
N PRO A 449 9.20 -49.42 52.79
CA PRO A 449 9.45 -48.01 52.39
C PRO A 449 10.91 -47.66 51.93
N LEU A 450 11.07 -46.42 51.46
CA LEU A 450 12.16 -45.43 51.70
C LEU A 450 13.64 -45.85 51.52
N GLU A 451 14.37 -45.08 50.72
CA GLU A 451 15.54 -44.37 51.25
C GLU A 451 15.88 -43.09 50.48
N VAL A 452 16.25 -42.09 51.28
CA VAL A 452 16.59 -40.70 50.95
C VAL A 452 18.09 -40.57 51.05
N VAL A 453 18.79 -40.06 50.03
CA VAL A 453 20.07 -39.38 50.23
C VAL A 453 20.24 -38.23 49.23
N LYS A 454 20.47 -37.03 49.79
CA LYS A 454 20.90 -35.77 49.19
C LYS A 454 22.33 -35.94 48.60
N ASP A 455 22.88 -35.15 47.69
CA ASP A 455 23.15 -33.72 47.77
C ASP A 455 23.99 -33.34 46.52
N GLN A 456 23.82 -32.08 46.11
CA GLN A 456 24.85 -31.14 45.61
C GLN A 456 25.56 -31.27 44.23
N ALA A 457 25.48 -30.10 43.56
CA ALA A 457 26.53 -29.36 42.87
C ALA A 457 26.83 -29.62 41.38
N VAL A 458 26.30 -28.70 40.57
CA VAL A 458 26.99 -27.85 39.56
C VAL A 458 28.31 -28.37 39.00
N ILE A 459 28.35 -28.74 37.71
CA ILE A 459 29.46 -28.47 36.78
C ILE A 459 28.87 -28.27 35.37
N GLU A 460 29.15 -27.11 34.77
CA GLU A 460 29.05 -26.88 33.32
C GLU A 460 30.07 -27.73 32.57
N ALA A 461 29.65 -28.46 31.55
CA ALA A 461 30.57 -28.90 30.50
C ALA A 461 29.83 -29.09 29.17
N LYS A 462 30.23 -28.27 28.19
CA LYS A 462 30.05 -28.52 26.77
C LYS A 462 30.68 -29.86 26.40
N HIS A 463 29.98 -30.70 25.63
CA HIS A 463 30.62 -31.61 24.69
C HIS A 463 29.69 -31.92 23.51
N ALA A 464 30.15 -31.51 22.33
CA ALA A 464 29.98 -32.21 21.05
C ALA A 464 30.86 -33.48 21.10
N ASP A 465 30.65 -34.60 20.41
CA ASP A 465 29.95 -34.96 19.16
C ASP A 465 29.43 -36.44 19.31
N PRO A 466 29.48 -37.34 18.32
CA PRO A 466 28.47 -37.63 17.29
C PRO A 466 28.06 -39.12 17.27
N LEU A 467 26.87 -39.52 16.80
CA LEU A 467 26.67 -40.92 16.39
C LEU A 467 25.69 -41.10 15.21
N VAL A 468 26.31 -41.47 14.07
CA VAL A 468 26.05 -42.63 13.21
C VAL A 468 24.71 -42.70 12.43
N ASP A 469 24.86 -42.58 11.11
CA ASP A 469 24.01 -43.17 10.07
C ASP A 469 24.08 -44.70 10.12
N GLU A 470 22.93 -45.37 10.24
CA GLU A 470 22.66 -46.67 9.63
C GLU A 470 21.13 -46.88 9.63
N ASP A 471 20.51 -46.77 8.44
CA ASP A 471 19.69 -47.83 7.83
C ASP A 471 18.77 -47.28 6.75
N ALA A 472 19.16 -47.55 5.50
CA ALA A 472 18.32 -47.49 4.34
C ALA A 472 17.82 -48.91 4.05
N GLU A 473 16.51 -49.17 4.24
CA GLU A 473 15.69 -50.00 3.34
C GLU A 473 14.25 -50.12 3.86
N SER A 474 13.35 -49.29 3.32
CA SER A 474 11.96 -49.65 2.97
C SER A 474 11.11 -48.39 2.77
N LYS A 475 10.87 -48.00 1.51
CA LYS A 475 9.59 -47.47 1.01
C LYS A 475 9.68 -47.18 -0.49
N LYS A 476 9.35 -48.22 -1.28
CA LYS A 476 8.60 -48.01 -2.52
C LYS A 476 7.23 -47.45 -2.14
N ASN A 477 6.98 -46.20 -2.51
CA ASN A 477 5.70 -45.66 -2.99
C ASN A 477 5.91 -44.16 -3.22
N GLY A 478 6.04 -43.80 -4.50
CA GLY A 478 6.28 -42.44 -4.96
C GLY A 478 5.05 -41.56 -4.79
N VAL A 479 4.88 -41.02 -3.59
CA VAL A 479 4.03 -39.86 -3.33
C VAL A 479 4.95 -38.76 -2.80
N CYS A 480 5.22 -37.75 -3.64
CA CYS A 480 5.87 -36.53 -3.18
C CYS A 480 5.00 -35.88 -2.10
N GLY A 481 5.45 -35.96 -0.85
CA GLY A 481 4.91 -35.12 0.22
C GLY A 481 5.07 -33.63 -0.12
N PRO A 482 4.24 -32.74 0.44
CA PRO A 482 4.38 -31.31 0.22
C PRO A 482 5.79 -30.85 0.66
N PRO A 483 6.41 -29.90 -0.06
CA PRO A 483 7.74 -29.42 0.30
C PRO A 483 7.74 -28.90 1.74
N PRO A 484 8.82 -29.13 2.50
CA PRO A 484 8.91 -28.68 3.89
C PRO A 484 8.68 -27.17 3.97
N SER A 485 7.88 -26.74 4.95
CA SER A 485 7.62 -25.32 5.20
C SER A 485 8.96 -24.59 5.40
N LYS A 486 9.25 -23.62 4.52
CA LYS A 486 10.48 -22.84 4.56
C LYS A 486 10.58 -22.13 5.92
N LYS A 487 11.67 -22.36 6.66
CA LYS A 487 11.91 -21.66 7.94
C LYS A 487 12.15 -20.17 7.70
N MET A 488 11.47 -19.35 8.50
CA MET A 488 11.45 -17.89 8.44
C MET A 488 12.84 -17.28 8.74
N LYS A 489 13.25 -16.27 7.98
CA LYS A 489 14.39 -15.41 8.34
C LYS A 489 13.82 -14.16 9.04
N LEU A 490 13.96 -14.08 10.37
CA LEU A 490 13.49 -12.92 11.16
C LEU A 490 14.36 -11.66 10.98
N PHE A 491 15.62 -11.81 10.61
CA PHE A 491 16.60 -10.72 10.73
C PHE A 491 16.93 -10.09 9.37
N GLY A 492 16.47 -8.84 9.21
CA GLY A 492 16.88 -7.88 8.18
C GLY A 492 17.22 -6.53 8.82
N PHE A 493 17.18 -5.44 8.05
CA PHE A 493 17.46 -4.07 8.50
C PHE A 493 16.77 -3.72 9.84
N LYS A 494 17.51 -3.03 10.72
CA LYS A 494 17.04 -2.60 12.05
C LYS A 494 16.13 -1.37 11.87
N GLU A 495 14.82 -1.60 11.90
CA GLU A 495 13.83 -0.51 11.91
C GLU A 495 13.83 0.21 13.27
N ASP A 496 13.38 1.47 13.27
CA ASP A 496 13.21 2.24 14.49
C ASP A 496 12.18 1.58 15.44
N PRO A 497 12.41 1.61 16.76
CA PRO A 497 11.54 0.96 17.73
C PRO A 497 10.20 1.70 17.87
N PHE A 498 9.09 0.96 17.93
CA PHE A 498 7.78 1.51 18.28
C PHE A 498 7.62 1.53 19.81
N VAL A 499 7.83 2.69 20.43
CA VAL A 499 7.79 2.86 21.89
C VAL A 499 6.54 3.63 22.29
N PHE A 500 5.62 2.98 22.98
CA PHE A 500 4.42 3.62 23.51
C PHE A 500 4.73 4.51 24.71
N LEU A 501 3.98 5.60 24.85
CA LEU A 501 4.08 6.47 26.02
C LEU A 501 3.48 5.79 27.26
N SER A 502 4.07 6.03 28.42
CA SER A 502 3.51 5.61 29.72
C SER A 502 2.36 6.51 30.14
N GLU A 503 1.48 6.01 31.03
CA GLU A 503 0.34 6.78 31.53
C GLU A 503 0.75 8.09 32.22
N ASP A 504 1.90 8.07 32.89
CA ASP A 504 2.43 9.18 33.69
C ASP A 504 3.57 9.95 32.98
N ASP A 505 3.66 9.85 31.65
CA ASP A 505 4.70 10.57 30.91
C ASP A 505 4.55 12.11 31.11
N PRO A 506 5.53 12.79 31.73
CA PRO A 506 5.41 14.21 32.08
C PRO A 506 5.25 15.11 30.85
N LEU A 507 5.72 14.64 29.69
CA LEU A 507 5.57 15.33 28.41
C LEU A 507 4.11 15.44 27.99
N PHE A 508 3.30 14.41 28.28
CA PHE A 508 1.90 14.40 27.92
C PHE A 508 1.09 15.36 28.79
N LEU A 509 1.42 15.51 30.08
CA LEU A 509 0.73 16.45 30.98
C LEU A 509 0.78 17.89 30.47
N LEU A 510 1.92 18.32 29.90
CA LEU A 510 2.08 19.64 29.30
C LEU A 510 1.24 19.80 28.01
N ILE A 511 1.13 18.75 27.21
CA ILE A 511 0.29 18.75 26.00
C ILE A 511 -1.20 18.82 26.41
N GLN A 512 -1.59 17.99 27.37
CA GLN A 512 -2.95 17.90 27.88
C GLN A 512 -3.42 19.24 28.45
N SER A 513 -2.61 19.92 29.25
CA SER A 513 -2.95 21.23 29.81
C SER A 513 -2.99 22.31 28.73
N PHE A 514 -2.02 22.35 27.80
CA PHE A 514 -1.92 23.38 26.78
C PHE A 514 -3.07 23.37 25.77
N TYR A 515 -3.52 22.19 25.34
CA TYR A 515 -4.65 22.04 24.40
C TYR A 515 -5.99 21.80 25.09
N ALA A 516 -6.01 21.74 26.43
CA ALA A 516 -7.17 21.31 27.23
C ALA A 516 -7.79 20.01 26.67
N LEU A 517 -6.96 18.98 26.49
CA LEU A 517 -7.42 17.74 25.86
C LEU A 517 -8.53 17.08 26.68
N ASP A 518 -9.57 16.62 25.98
CA ASP A 518 -10.67 15.88 26.57
C ASP A 518 -10.17 14.63 27.32
N PRO A 519 -10.69 14.32 28.51
CA PRO A 519 -10.27 13.14 29.28
C PRO A 519 -10.45 11.80 28.56
N SER A 520 -11.35 11.72 27.57
CA SER A 520 -11.55 10.53 26.74
C SER A 520 -10.44 10.29 25.71
N PHE A 521 -9.50 11.24 25.56
CA PHE A 521 -8.39 11.11 24.61
C PHE A 521 -7.55 9.84 24.88
N PRO A 522 -7.31 8.98 23.87
CA PRO A 522 -6.64 7.69 24.06
C PRO A 522 -5.12 7.84 24.17
N LYS A 523 -4.62 8.41 25.29
CA LYS A 523 -3.19 8.70 25.50
C LYS A 523 -2.26 7.50 25.33
N MET A 524 -2.74 6.29 25.64
CA MET A 524 -1.97 5.04 25.53
C MET A 524 -1.67 4.65 24.07
N ASN A 525 -2.38 5.23 23.12
CA ASN A 525 -2.20 4.99 21.70
C ASN A 525 -1.10 5.86 21.08
N LEU A 526 -0.45 6.70 21.88
CA LEU A 526 0.68 7.50 21.44
C LEU A 526 1.96 6.69 21.48
N LEU A 527 2.76 6.82 20.42
CA LEU A 527 4.06 6.20 20.29
C LEU A 527 5.12 7.17 19.75
N THR A 528 6.37 6.86 20.04
CA THR A 528 7.56 7.50 19.47
C THR A 528 8.42 6.45 18.76
N ARG A 529 9.26 6.91 17.85
CA ARG A 529 10.21 6.07 17.09
C ARG A 529 11.63 6.06 17.68
N THR A 530 11.77 6.52 18.92
CA THR A 530 13.07 6.70 19.56
C THR A 530 12.99 6.22 21.01
N GLN A 531 13.92 5.36 21.41
CA GLN A 531 14.06 4.90 22.80
C GLN A 531 14.75 5.94 23.68
N GLU A 532 15.82 6.57 23.18
CA GLU A 532 16.67 7.49 23.95
C GLU A 532 16.78 8.86 23.27
N GLY A 533 16.75 9.94 24.06
CA GLY A 533 16.88 11.31 23.57
C GLY A 533 15.56 12.07 23.42
N LYS A 534 15.63 13.28 22.84
CA LYS A 534 14.45 14.16 22.71
C LYS A 534 13.44 13.55 21.75
N LYS A 535 12.22 13.28 22.25
CA LYS A 535 11.07 12.85 21.45
C LYS A 535 10.70 13.96 20.46
N ARG A 536 11.14 13.84 19.20
CA ARG A 536 10.92 14.86 18.16
C ARG A 536 9.49 14.84 17.60
N GLN A 537 8.89 13.67 17.54
CA GLN A 537 7.59 13.46 16.90
C GLN A 537 6.80 12.44 17.71
N LEU A 538 5.50 12.69 17.85
CA LEU A 538 4.55 11.75 18.42
C LEU A 538 3.64 11.24 17.33
N TYR A 539 3.48 9.93 17.31
CA TYR A 539 2.60 9.21 16.40
C TYR A 539 1.43 8.63 17.17
N MET A 540 0.31 8.42 16.48
CA MET A 540 -0.89 7.82 17.02
C MET A 540 -1.32 6.64 16.16
N VAL A 541 -1.76 5.57 16.82
CA VAL A 541 -2.33 4.37 16.20
C VAL A 541 -3.73 4.10 16.75
N SER A 542 -4.54 3.31 16.05
CA SER A 542 -5.78 2.77 16.64
C SER A 542 -5.46 1.86 17.83
N LYS A 543 -6.44 1.65 18.72
CA LYS A 543 -6.31 0.79 19.92
C LYS A 543 -5.95 -0.65 19.53
N GLU A 544 -6.52 -1.12 18.43
CA GLU A 544 -6.42 -2.47 17.91
C GLU A 544 -5.02 -2.71 17.33
N ILE A 545 -4.50 -1.76 16.55
CA ILE A 545 -3.11 -1.80 16.08
C ILE A 545 -2.13 -1.76 17.26
N ARG A 546 -2.37 -0.94 18.29
CA ARG A 546 -1.54 -0.95 19.51
C ARG A 546 -1.51 -2.33 20.16
N ASP A 547 -2.67 -2.95 20.33
CA ASP A 547 -2.78 -4.28 20.92
C ASP A 547 -2.02 -5.34 20.09
N VAL A 548 -2.13 -5.29 18.77
CA VAL A 548 -1.37 -6.17 17.87
C VAL A 548 0.14 -5.92 17.99
N LEU A 549 0.60 -4.66 18.03
CA LEU A 549 2.02 -4.34 18.16
C LEU A 549 2.62 -4.88 19.47
N LEU A 550 1.95 -4.65 20.59
CA LEU A 550 2.42 -5.06 21.91
C LEU A 550 2.47 -6.58 22.07
N ASN A 551 1.55 -7.31 21.45
CA ASN A 551 1.48 -8.77 21.57
C ASN A 551 2.36 -9.53 20.56
N ASN A 552 2.93 -8.85 19.56
CA ASN A 552 3.61 -9.51 18.43
C ASN A 552 4.96 -8.89 18.03
N SER A 553 5.56 -8.08 18.89
CA SER A 553 6.85 -7.39 18.61
C SER A 553 7.96 -8.32 18.12
N GLU A 554 8.03 -9.55 18.63
CA GLU A 554 9.04 -10.54 18.25
C GLU A 554 8.72 -11.29 16.93
N LYS A 555 7.45 -11.28 16.50
CA LYS A 555 6.97 -12.07 15.35
C LYS A 555 6.78 -11.21 14.10
N LEU A 556 6.65 -9.90 14.26
CA LEU A 556 6.34 -8.97 13.18
C LEU A 556 7.52 -8.07 12.85
N LYS A 557 7.96 -8.15 11.59
CA LYS A 557 8.74 -7.08 10.96
C LYS A 557 7.80 -5.97 10.49
N VAL A 558 7.64 -4.94 11.32
CA VAL A 558 6.83 -3.76 11.03
C VAL A 558 7.71 -2.70 10.37
N ILE A 559 7.32 -2.23 9.19
CA ILE A 559 8.04 -1.18 8.44
C ILE A 559 7.51 0.21 8.83
N ASN A 560 6.20 0.34 8.97
CA ASN A 560 5.57 1.62 9.30
C ASN A 560 4.20 1.41 9.92
N THR A 561 3.85 2.24 10.89
CA THR A 561 2.51 2.31 11.46
C THR A 561 2.30 3.68 12.09
N GLY A 562 1.03 4.04 12.24
CA GLY A 562 0.57 5.26 12.87
C GLY A 562 0.71 6.52 12.03
N ILE A 563 0.06 7.57 12.50
CA ILE A 563 0.06 8.91 11.91
C ILE A 563 0.75 9.88 12.83
N LYS A 564 1.43 10.86 12.27
CA LYS A 564 2.09 11.90 13.07
C LYS A 564 1.06 12.90 13.56
N VAL A 565 0.92 13.02 14.88
CA VAL A 565 -0.06 13.88 15.54
C VAL A 565 0.56 15.13 16.16
N TRP A 566 1.79 15.04 16.66
CA TRP A 566 2.54 16.21 17.15
C TRP A 566 3.99 16.20 16.68
N CYS A 567 4.52 17.41 16.51
CA CYS A 567 5.93 17.67 16.25
C CYS A 567 6.50 18.57 17.35
N ARG A 568 7.68 18.24 17.87
CA ARG A 568 8.41 19.11 18.77
C ARG A 568 8.89 20.33 17.98
N SER A 569 8.60 21.52 18.49
CA SER A 569 9.14 22.79 18.00
C SER A 569 10.42 23.12 18.78
N SER A 570 11.47 23.57 18.09
CA SER A 570 12.71 24.06 18.72
C SER A 570 12.43 25.25 19.63
N ASP A 571 11.53 26.12 19.20
CA ASP A 571 11.18 27.37 19.88
C ASP A 571 10.11 27.12 20.95
N GLY A 572 9.42 25.97 20.87
CA GLY A 572 8.36 25.58 21.80
C GLY A 572 8.82 25.37 23.24
N GLU A 573 10.12 25.15 23.49
CA GLU A 573 10.68 25.09 24.86
C GLU A 573 10.67 26.47 25.56
N GLN A 574 10.52 27.57 24.80
CA GLN A 574 10.38 28.93 25.33
C GLN A 574 8.92 29.32 25.61
N PHE A 575 7.97 28.47 25.24
CA PHE A 575 6.53 28.67 25.40
C PHE A 575 5.94 27.55 26.27
N ASP A 576 4.69 27.68 26.70
CA ASP A 576 4.04 26.74 27.65
C ASP A 576 4.03 25.27 27.17
N CYS A 577 4.22 25.01 25.87
CA CYS A 577 4.28 23.66 25.30
C CYS A 577 5.25 23.54 24.11
N ALA A 578 6.13 22.54 24.19
CA ALA A 578 7.11 22.24 23.14
C ALA A 578 6.54 21.51 21.91
N PHE A 579 5.28 21.07 21.94
CA PHE A 579 4.68 20.25 20.88
C PHE A 579 3.62 21.03 20.12
N ARG A 580 3.83 21.20 18.81
CA ARG A 580 2.82 21.70 17.88
C ARG A 580 2.03 20.56 17.27
N VAL A 581 0.76 20.79 16.98
CA VAL A 581 -0.07 19.84 16.23
C VAL A 581 0.52 19.64 14.83
N ALA A 582 0.44 18.43 14.30
CA ALA A 582 0.81 18.14 12.92
C ALA A 582 -0.44 18.12 12.03
N GLN A 583 -0.38 18.77 10.86
CA GLN A 583 -1.48 18.77 9.90
C GLN A 583 -1.91 17.35 9.48
N GLU A 584 -0.96 16.41 9.39
CA GLU A 584 -1.24 15.00 9.08
C GLU A 584 -2.22 14.35 10.08
N GLY A 585 -2.19 14.74 11.36
CA GLY A 585 -3.02 14.15 12.42
C GLY A 585 -4.14 15.06 12.92
N ILE A 586 -4.39 16.20 12.27
CA ILE A 586 -5.31 17.22 12.79
C ILE A 586 -6.74 16.69 12.95
N TYR A 587 -7.26 15.95 11.98
CA TYR A 587 -8.62 15.41 12.03
C TYR A 587 -8.77 14.32 13.10
N THR A 588 -7.68 13.65 13.46
CA THR A 588 -7.66 12.66 14.55
C THR A 588 -7.61 13.31 15.93
N LEU A 589 -6.93 14.47 16.05
CA LEU A 589 -6.78 15.17 17.32
C LEU A 589 -7.90 16.17 17.61
N TYR A 590 -8.39 16.86 16.58
CA TYR A 590 -9.32 17.97 16.68
C TYR A 590 -10.56 17.67 17.56
N PRO A 591 -11.22 16.50 17.45
CA PRO A 591 -12.36 16.16 18.29
C PRO A 591 -12.08 16.16 19.80
N PHE A 592 -10.81 16.07 20.22
CA PHE A 592 -10.39 16.03 21.61
C PHE A 592 -9.77 17.33 22.11
N ILE A 593 -9.58 18.34 21.25
CA ILE A 593 -8.99 19.63 21.64
C ILE A 593 -10.12 20.58 22.06
N ASN A 594 -10.05 21.11 23.29
CA ASN A 594 -11.07 22.05 23.80
C ASN A 594 -10.58 23.49 23.96
N ALA A 595 -9.27 23.74 23.82
CA ALA A 595 -8.69 25.08 23.90
C ALA A 595 -7.90 25.45 22.64
N ARG A 596 -7.61 26.74 22.47
CA ARG A 596 -6.78 27.29 21.39
C ARG A 596 -7.33 27.00 19.99
N ILE A 597 -8.66 26.98 19.86
CA ILE A 597 -9.38 26.91 18.59
C ILE A 597 -9.80 28.34 18.22
N VAL A 598 -9.47 28.76 17.00
CA VAL A 598 -9.87 30.05 16.44
C VAL A 598 -10.79 29.78 15.27
N ASN A 599 -12.03 30.24 15.37
CA ASN A 599 -12.97 30.23 14.27
C ASN A 599 -12.61 31.39 13.33
N ALA A 600 -12.30 31.05 12.08
CA ALA A 600 -11.85 31.97 11.05
C ALA A 600 -12.88 32.04 9.92
N SER A 601 -13.08 33.24 9.37
CA SER A 601 -13.88 33.44 8.16
C SER A 601 -13.20 32.80 6.95
N ILE A 602 -13.95 32.60 5.85
CA ILE A 602 -13.37 32.09 4.61
C ILE A 602 -12.31 33.04 4.05
N GLU A 603 -12.49 34.36 4.23
CA GLU A 603 -11.52 35.40 3.88
C GLU A 603 -10.23 35.28 4.70
N ASP A 604 -10.35 35.08 6.02
CA ASP A 604 -9.20 34.88 6.90
C ASP A 604 -8.41 33.62 6.49
N ILE A 605 -9.11 32.51 6.20
CA ILE A 605 -8.46 31.29 5.74
C ILE A 605 -7.72 31.52 4.41
N LYS A 606 -8.30 32.28 3.47
CA LYS A 606 -7.61 32.64 2.22
C LYS A 606 -6.32 33.41 2.49
N ILE A 607 -6.34 34.39 3.40
CA ILE A 607 -5.15 35.16 3.79
C ILE A 607 -4.10 34.22 4.42
N LEU A 608 -4.51 33.37 5.37
CA LEU A 608 -3.64 32.43 6.09
C LEU A 608 -3.00 31.37 5.20
N LEU A 609 -3.67 30.97 4.12
CA LEU A 609 -3.14 30.01 3.14
C LEU A 609 -2.26 30.67 2.08
N THR A 610 -2.46 31.96 1.80
CA THR A 610 -1.74 32.71 0.75
C THR A 610 -0.48 33.39 1.27
N GLU A 611 -0.56 34.01 2.44
CA GLU A 611 0.57 34.68 3.09
C GLU A 611 1.30 33.72 4.03
N GLU A 612 2.64 33.76 4.06
CA GLU A 612 3.40 32.90 4.97
C GLU A 612 3.29 33.32 6.43
N ASN A 613 3.30 34.64 6.70
CA ASN A 613 3.26 35.21 8.04
C ASN A 613 2.37 36.47 8.10
N PRO A 614 1.04 36.36 7.92
CA PRO A 614 0.18 37.52 7.94
C PRO A 614 0.13 38.16 9.34
N PHE A 615 0.14 39.49 9.38
CA PHE A 615 -0.08 40.24 10.60
C PHE A 615 -1.53 40.10 11.06
N LEU A 616 -1.75 40.08 12.37
CA LEU A 616 -3.09 40.00 12.96
C LEU A 616 -4.01 41.12 12.47
N SER A 617 -3.46 42.29 12.15
CA SER A 617 -4.21 43.44 11.60
C SER A 617 -4.89 43.16 10.25
N LYS A 618 -4.40 42.19 9.48
CA LYS A 618 -5.00 41.79 8.20
C LYS A 618 -6.21 40.86 8.38
N LEU A 619 -6.38 40.28 9.56
CA LEU A 619 -7.47 39.36 9.86
C LEU A 619 -8.71 40.13 10.37
N SER A 620 -9.85 39.46 10.29
CA SER A 620 -11.13 39.92 10.83
C SER A 620 -11.03 40.32 12.31
N ASN A 621 -11.94 41.20 12.76
CA ASN A 621 -11.98 41.60 14.16
C ASN A 621 -12.31 40.40 15.05
N GLU A 622 -13.19 39.51 14.57
CA GLU A 622 -13.63 38.30 15.24
C GLU A 622 -12.48 37.33 15.49
N ALA A 623 -11.61 37.11 14.50
CA ALA A 623 -10.42 36.28 14.66
C ALA A 623 -9.41 36.95 15.63
N ARG A 624 -9.23 38.27 15.53
CA ARG A 624 -8.34 39.05 16.41
C ARG A 624 -8.78 39.02 17.87
N ASP A 625 -10.08 39.14 18.12
CA ASP A 625 -10.64 39.15 19.47
C ASP A 625 -10.53 37.76 20.11
N GLN A 626 -10.69 36.69 19.34
CA GLN A 626 -10.47 35.32 19.84
C GLN A 626 -9.02 35.06 20.28
N VAL A 627 -8.03 35.56 19.54
CA VAL A 627 -6.61 35.37 19.90
C VAL A 627 -6.12 36.34 20.98
N LYS A 628 -6.90 37.37 21.31
CA LYS A 628 -6.52 38.39 22.28
C LYS A 628 -6.38 37.76 23.67
N GLY A 629 -5.18 37.83 24.24
CA GLY A 629 -4.87 37.25 25.55
C GLY A 629 -4.52 35.76 25.52
N MET A 630 -4.50 35.11 24.35
CA MET A 630 -3.93 33.78 24.21
C MET A 630 -2.39 33.86 24.26
N THR A 631 -1.74 32.88 24.91
CA THR A 631 -0.28 32.78 24.88
C THR A 631 0.20 32.36 23.49
N MET A 632 1.45 32.70 23.14
CA MET A 632 2.04 32.29 21.85
C MET A 632 2.13 30.77 21.73
N GLY A 633 2.08 30.26 20.50
CA GLY A 633 2.28 28.84 20.21
C GLY A 633 1.26 28.25 19.25
N SER A 634 1.20 26.93 19.21
CA SER A 634 0.33 26.18 18.29
C SER A 634 -1.14 26.46 18.57
N ILE A 635 -1.94 26.59 17.51
CA ILE A 635 -3.39 26.74 17.58
C ILE A 635 -4.08 25.90 16.50
N VAL A 636 -5.39 25.71 16.63
CA VAL A 636 -6.24 25.12 15.59
C VAL A 636 -7.07 26.22 14.95
N LEU A 637 -7.00 26.33 13.62
CA LEU A 637 -7.81 27.23 12.81
C LEU A 637 -8.99 26.44 12.25
N LYS A 638 -10.21 26.90 12.50
CA LYS A 638 -11.43 26.22 12.08
C LYS A 638 -12.27 27.16 11.22
N TYR A 639 -12.71 26.66 10.08
CA TYR A 639 -13.79 27.27 9.31
C TYR A 639 -14.99 26.33 9.35
N GLU A 640 -16.15 26.89 9.70
CA GLU A 640 -17.44 26.21 9.60
C GLU A 640 -18.24 26.80 8.42
N PRO A 641 -18.85 25.94 7.58
CA PRO A 641 -19.69 26.41 6.50
C PRO A 641 -20.95 27.10 7.05
N ASP A 642 -21.35 28.20 6.42
CA ASP A 642 -22.60 28.90 6.70
C ASP A 642 -23.71 28.33 5.80
N PRO A 643 -24.72 27.62 6.35
CA PRO A 643 -25.81 27.04 5.56
C PRO A 643 -26.62 28.07 4.77
N ASN A 644 -26.57 29.35 5.16
CA ASN A 644 -27.30 30.43 4.50
C ASN A 644 -26.56 31.00 3.28
N LYS A 645 -25.31 30.60 3.03
CA LYS A 645 -24.48 31.04 1.92
C LYS A 645 -24.05 29.85 1.06
N PRO A 646 -24.94 29.28 0.23
CA PRO A 646 -24.63 28.08 -0.54
C PRO A 646 -23.50 28.28 -1.57
N ASP A 647 -23.23 29.53 -1.95
CA ASP A 647 -22.17 29.88 -2.92
C ASP A 647 -20.75 29.84 -2.31
N THR A 648 -20.62 29.68 -0.99
CA THR A 648 -19.31 29.53 -0.33
C THR A 648 -18.98 28.06 -0.07
N LEU A 649 -17.77 27.81 0.42
CA LEU A 649 -17.33 26.44 0.71
C LEU A 649 -18.24 25.79 1.76
N GLN A 650 -18.90 24.69 1.38
CA GLN A 650 -19.89 23.98 2.22
C GLN A 650 -19.30 22.83 3.06
N CYS A 651 -17.98 22.72 3.14
CA CYS A 651 -17.32 21.74 4.01
C CYS A 651 -16.47 22.44 5.08
N PRO A 652 -16.42 21.89 6.31
CA PRO A 652 -15.56 22.41 7.35
C PRO A 652 -14.08 22.24 6.98
N VAL A 653 -13.26 23.20 7.37
CA VAL A 653 -11.80 23.17 7.17
C VAL A 653 -11.13 23.29 8.52
N VAL A 654 -10.18 22.39 8.81
CA VAL A 654 -9.40 22.41 10.05
C VAL A 654 -7.92 22.43 9.71
N LEU A 655 -7.23 23.51 10.11
CA LEU A 655 -5.81 23.72 9.83
C LEU A 655 -5.03 23.87 11.13
N CYS A 656 -3.80 23.36 11.13
CA CYS A 656 -2.83 23.71 12.14
C CYS A 656 -2.33 25.14 11.91
N GLY A 657 -2.25 25.94 12.97
CA GLY A 657 -1.69 27.28 12.94
C GLY A 657 -0.68 27.54 14.04
N TRP A 658 -0.02 28.69 13.97
CA TRP A 658 0.90 29.21 14.97
C TRP A 658 0.63 30.68 15.26
N LEU A 659 0.33 30.97 16.52
CA LEU A 659 0.13 32.33 17.02
C LEU A 659 1.47 32.92 17.47
N GLY A 660 1.92 33.94 16.75
CA GLY A 660 3.04 34.79 17.15
C GLY A 660 2.58 35.99 17.98
N LYS A 661 3.52 36.90 18.28
CA LYS A 661 3.21 38.12 19.06
C LYS A 661 2.30 39.08 18.30
N THR A 662 2.49 39.20 16.98
CA THR A 662 1.76 40.12 16.11
C THR A 662 1.27 39.46 14.81
N SER A 663 1.50 38.16 14.66
CA SER A 663 1.23 37.39 13.46
C SER A 663 0.47 36.10 13.78
N LEU A 664 -0.22 35.58 12.78
CA LEU A 664 -0.88 34.27 12.84
C LEU A 664 -0.63 33.52 11.54
N CYS A 665 -0.06 32.32 11.61
CA CYS A 665 0.41 31.60 10.42
C CYS A 665 -0.24 30.22 10.31
N ALA A 666 -0.55 29.75 9.09
CA ALA A 666 -1.02 28.37 8.87
C ALA A 666 0.13 27.42 8.49
N PHE A 667 0.23 26.31 9.21
CA PHE A 667 1.22 25.25 9.00
C PHE A 667 0.62 24.08 8.22
N VAL A 668 0.37 24.35 6.93
CA VAL A 668 -0.25 23.41 6.00
C VAL A 668 0.74 23.09 4.88
N PRO A 669 0.93 21.82 4.48
CA PRO A 669 1.78 21.46 3.35
C PRO A 669 1.39 22.19 2.07
N LYS A 670 2.37 22.54 1.22
CA LYS A 670 2.14 23.33 -0.02
C LYS A 670 0.96 22.81 -0.84
N ASN A 671 0.93 21.50 -1.11
CA ASN A 671 -0.11 20.90 -1.94
C ASN A 671 -1.51 21.00 -1.32
N GLU A 672 -1.61 20.82 0.00
CA GLU A 672 -2.87 20.91 0.72
C GLU A 672 -3.35 22.38 0.79
N LYS A 673 -2.45 23.35 0.88
CA LYS A 673 -2.80 24.78 0.70
C LYS A 673 -3.45 25.03 -0.66
N LEU A 674 -2.87 24.48 -1.74
CA LEU A 674 -3.41 24.62 -3.09
C LEU A 674 -4.80 24.01 -3.22
N HIS A 675 -5.03 22.88 -2.56
CA HIS A 675 -6.33 22.21 -2.53
C HIS A 675 -7.41 23.10 -1.88
N TYR A 676 -7.16 23.59 -0.66
CA TYR A 676 -8.11 24.45 0.04
C TYR A 676 -8.38 25.76 -0.71
N LEU A 677 -7.34 26.44 -1.21
CA LEU A 677 -7.50 27.67 -1.99
C LEU A 677 -8.37 27.44 -3.24
N ARG A 678 -8.17 26.31 -3.93
CA ARG A 678 -8.97 25.93 -5.10
C ARG A 678 -10.43 25.70 -4.77
N MET A 679 -10.71 25.01 -3.66
CA MET A 679 -12.07 24.79 -3.18
C MET A 679 -12.77 26.10 -2.79
N MET A 680 -12.00 27.11 -2.38
CA MET A 680 -12.50 28.45 -2.07
C MET A 680 -12.58 29.38 -3.30
N GLY A 681 -12.46 28.83 -4.52
CA GLY A 681 -12.56 29.56 -5.78
C GLY A 681 -11.32 30.39 -6.15
N VAL A 682 -10.21 30.27 -5.42
CA VAL A 682 -8.97 30.99 -5.73
C VAL A 682 -8.19 30.23 -6.80
N GLU A 683 -7.88 30.90 -7.92
CA GLU A 683 -7.07 30.29 -8.96
C GLU A 683 -5.60 30.26 -8.55
N VAL A 684 -5.03 29.04 -8.49
CA VAL A 684 -3.62 28.83 -8.18
C VAL A 684 -2.90 28.30 -9.42
N PHE A 685 -2.01 29.12 -10.01
CA PHE A 685 -1.16 28.72 -11.13
C PHE A 685 0.32 28.85 -10.81
N LYS A 686 1.10 27.82 -11.19
CA LYS A 686 2.55 27.95 -11.36
C LYS A 686 2.83 28.62 -12.69
N ALA A 687 3.30 29.86 -12.68
CA ALA A 687 3.87 30.44 -13.89
C ALA A 687 5.18 29.72 -14.20
N LYS A 688 5.29 29.04 -15.36
CA LYS A 688 6.61 28.75 -15.92
C LYS A 688 7.25 30.09 -16.25
N ARG A 689 8.30 30.50 -15.53
CA ARG A 689 9.13 31.66 -15.93
C ARG A 689 9.67 31.40 -17.33
N LYS A 690 9.05 32.00 -18.35
CA LYS A 690 9.76 32.34 -19.59
C LYS A 690 10.53 33.62 -19.29
N ASN A 691 11.85 33.58 -19.47
CA ASN A 691 12.67 34.79 -19.48
C ASN A 691 12.16 35.70 -20.61
N VAL A 692 11.39 36.73 -20.26
CA VAL A 692 11.06 37.85 -21.16
C VAL A 692 11.30 39.12 -20.37
N LEU A 693 12.14 39.97 -20.95
CA LEU A 693 12.50 41.30 -20.46
C LEU A 693 11.27 42.23 -20.45
N GLU A 694 11.20 42.99 -19.35
CA GLU A 694 10.51 44.27 -19.05
C GLU A 694 9.39 44.82 -19.96
N GLY A 695 8.36 45.33 -19.28
CA GLY A 695 7.39 46.29 -19.78
C GLY A 695 6.19 46.41 -18.82
N GLU A 696 6.17 47.45 -17.98
CA GLU A 696 5.08 47.77 -17.06
C GLU A 696 3.81 48.23 -17.80
N THR A 697 2.64 47.81 -17.32
CA THR A 697 1.40 48.59 -17.36
C THR A 697 0.41 48.07 -16.32
N GLU A 698 -0.22 48.98 -15.58
CA GLU A 698 -1.22 48.73 -14.54
C GLU A 698 -2.63 48.44 -15.09
N ALA A 699 -3.50 47.91 -14.21
CA ALA A 699 -4.92 47.50 -14.34
C ALA A 699 -5.13 46.01 -14.74
N GLU A 700 -6.01 45.19 -14.15
CA GLU A 700 -7.23 45.42 -13.37
C GLU A 700 -7.57 44.15 -12.54
N THR A 701 -8.44 44.28 -11.54
CA THR A 701 -8.86 43.29 -10.53
C THR A 701 -9.35 41.92 -11.05
N ALA A 702 -8.62 40.84 -10.72
CA ALA A 702 -9.14 39.50 -10.44
C ALA A 702 -8.09 38.72 -9.60
N GLY A 703 -8.52 38.08 -8.50
CA GLY A 703 -7.64 37.44 -7.51
C GLY A 703 -6.84 36.24 -8.03
N GLN A 704 -5.74 36.50 -8.73
CA GLN A 704 -4.75 35.49 -9.14
C GLN A 704 -3.59 35.47 -8.13
N VAL A 705 -3.33 34.32 -7.53
CA VAL A 705 -2.14 34.12 -6.69
C VAL A 705 -1.00 33.57 -7.56
N MET A 706 0.04 34.38 -7.77
CA MET A 706 1.25 33.99 -8.51
C MET A 706 2.25 33.26 -7.61
N ASP A 707 2.74 32.09 -8.04
CA ASP A 707 3.87 31.37 -7.41
C ASP A 707 5.15 32.22 -7.55
N LYS A 708 5.59 32.88 -6.45
CA LYS A 708 6.79 33.73 -6.38
C LYS A 708 7.80 33.24 -5.32
N THR A 709 8.10 31.95 -5.23
CA THR A 709 9.19 31.49 -4.33
C THR A 709 9.89 30.25 -4.88
N ASP A 710 10.96 30.50 -5.64
CA ASP A 710 12.05 29.56 -5.91
C ASP A 710 13.38 30.28 -5.66
N VAL A 711 13.59 30.82 -4.44
CA VAL A 711 14.92 31.16 -3.92
C VAL A 711 14.89 31.01 -2.40
N GLU A 712 15.79 30.16 -1.88
CA GLU A 712 16.21 30.02 -0.47
C GLU A 712 15.25 29.36 0.53
N CYS A 713 15.28 28.02 0.54
CA CYS A 713 15.25 27.25 1.79
C CYS A 713 16.23 26.07 1.70
N LYS A 714 17.52 26.34 1.96
CA LYS A 714 18.46 25.33 2.41
C LYS A 714 18.20 25.06 3.89
N ILE A 715 17.31 24.13 4.18
CA ILE A 715 17.33 23.43 5.47
C ILE A 715 18.08 22.12 5.22
N LYS A 716 19.19 21.95 5.94
CA LYS A 716 19.99 20.72 5.96
C LYS A 716 19.13 19.60 6.55
N GLU A 717 18.61 18.72 5.71
CA GLU A 717 18.25 17.36 6.11
C GLU A 717 19.29 16.42 5.53
N ASP A 718 20.26 16.03 6.37
CA ASP A 718 21.11 14.88 6.11
C ASP A 718 20.23 13.62 6.17
N ASN A 719 19.94 13.06 5.01
CA ASN A 719 19.63 11.64 4.81
C ASN A 719 19.93 11.27 3.36
N GLN A 720 21.23 11.15 3.05
CA GLN A 720 21.67 10.47 1.83
C GLN A 720 21.53 8.96 2.03
N VAL A 721 20.51 8.37 1.43
CA VAL A 721 20.59 7.00 0.91
C VAL A 721 20.53 7.12 -0.61
N SER A 722 21.71 7.20 -1.22
CA SER A 722 21.89 7.09 -2.66
C SER A 722 21.62 5.65 -3.09
N VAL A 723 20.52 5.40 -3.78
CA VAL A 723 20.30 4.14 -4.50
C VAL A 723 20.92 4.29 -5.89
N GLN A 724 22.15 3.82 -6.04
CA GLN A 724 22.73 3.51 -7.35
C GLN A 724 22.02 2.27 -7.90
N ILE A 725 21.50 2.39 -9.12
CA ILE A 725 20.99 1.29 -9.93
C ILE A 725 22.17 0.85 -10.78
N ASP A 726 22.88 -0.19 -10.35
CA ASP A 726 23.85 -0.88 -11.18
C ASP A 726 23.21 -2.18 -11.70
N ASP A 727 23.10 -2.25 -13.03
CA ASP A 727 22.88 -3.46 -13.81
C ASP A 727 24.14 -4.33 -13.69
N GLU A 728 24.01 -5.56 -13.16
CA GLU A 728 25.06 -6.57 -13.31
C GLU A 728 24.53 -7.80 -14.05
N SER A 729 25.18 -8.04 -15.20
CA SER A 729 25.24 -9.34 -15.86
C SER A 729 26.68 -9.85 -15.85
N ASN A 730 26.81 -11.14 -15.54
CA ASN A 730 27.98 -12.03 -15.60
C ASN A 730 29.02 -11.98 -14.45
N GLY A 731 29.07 -13.10 -13.72
CA GLY A 731 30.04 -13.35 -12.68
C GLY A 731 31.31 -14.05 -13.15
N GLN A 732 32.33 -13.99 -12.28
CA GLN A 732 33.32 -15.05 -12.06
C GLN A 732 34.02 -14.81 -10.71
N THR A 733 34.05 -15.85 -9.88
CA THR A 733 34.71 -15.99 -8.57
C THR A 733 36.22 -15.86 -8.64
N ILE A 734 36.85 -15.07 -7.75
CA ILE A 734 38.22 -15.28 -7.24
C ILE A 734 38.32 -14.78 -5.78
N GLU A 735 38.90 -15.60 -4.90
CA GLU A 735 39.21 -15.34 -3.48
C GLU A 735 40.30 -14.27 -3.28
N GLY A 736 40.24 -13.52 -2.16
CA GLY A 736 41.33 -12.60 -1.77
C GLY A 736 41.10 -11.86 -0.43
N THR A 737 41.82 -12.33 0.59
CA THR A 737 42.15 -11.80 1.93
C THR A 737 41.99 -10.29 2.22
N SER A 738 41.45 -9.96 3.40
CA SER A 738 41.40 -8.61 3.99
C SER A 738 42.46 -8.39 5.08
N GLU A 739 43.25 -7.31 4.97
CA GLU A 739 44.03 -6.73 6.06
C GLU A 739 43.61 -5.28 6.36
N THR A 740 43.53 -5.01 7.66
CA THR A 740 43.21 -3.80 8.43
C THR A 740 44.09 -2.58 8.17
N ARG A 741 43.54 -1.37 8.37
CA ARG A 741 44.20 -0.27 9.14
C ARG A 741 43.26 0.88 9.50
N ALA A 742 43.31 1.26 10.77
CA ALA A 742 42.66 2.40 11.42
C ALA A 742 43.55 3.64 11.41
N ILE A 743 42.97 4.85 11.47
CA ILE A 743 43.64 6.08 11.94
C ILE A 743 42.64 6.96 12.71
N GLU A 744 43.07 7.36 13.91
CA GLU A 744 42.44 8.23 14.92
C GLU A 744 42.48 9.72 14.53
N ASN A 745 41.62 10.56 15.14
CA ASN A 745 41.81 12.00 15.15
C ASN A 745 41.57 12.59 16.54
N ILE A 746 42.52 13.43 16.97
CA ILE A 746 42.71 14.00 18.30
C ILE A 746 42.20 15.45 18.37
N SER A 747 41.69 15.79 19.56
CA SER A 747 41.24 17.07 20.11
C SER A 747 42.28 18.22 20.13
N SER A 748 41.82 19.48 20.10
CA SER A 748 42.38 20.54 20.96
C SER A 748 41.50 21.81 21.05
N ASP A 749 41.17 22.18 22.29
CA ASP A 749 40.71 23.50 22.77
C ASP A 749 41.88 24.48 22.94
N VAL A 750 41.70 25.79 22.69
CA VAL A 750 42.43 26.87 23.41
C VAL A 750 41.60 28.18 23.50
N LYS A 751 41.67 28.81 24.68
CA LYS A 751 41.02 30.01 25.22
C LYS A 751 41.48 31.38 24.66
N MET A 752 40.55 32.35 24.76
CA MET A 752 40.62 33.78 25.17
C MET A 752 41.98 34.53 25.15
N ILE A 753 41.97 35.76 24.60
CA ILE A 753 42.50 37.03 25.16
C ILE A 753 42.21 38.19 24.17
N GLU A 754 41.54 39.25 24.64
CA GLU A 754 41.45 40.62 24.07
C GLU A 754 42.80 41.37 24.22
N PRO A 755 43.14 42.49 23.51
CA PRO A 755 42.32 43.71 23.49
C PRO A 755 42.53 44.74 22.33
N LYS A 756 41.78 45.86 22.40
CA LYS A 756 42.02 47.22 21.82
C LYS A 756 41.96 47.31 20.27
N ILE A 757 41.21 48.21 19.62
CA ILE A 757 40.65 49.55 19.92
C ILE A 757 39.27 49.63 19.25
#